data_AF-A0AA38U2M5-F1
#
_entry.id   AF-A0AA38U2M5-F1
#
_cell.length_a   1.000
_cell.length_b   1.000
_cell.length_c   1.000
_cell.angle_alpha   90.00
_cell.angle_beta   90.00
_cell.angle_gamma   90.00
#
_symmetry.space_group_name_H-M   'P 1'
#
loop_
_entity.id
_entity.type
_entity.pdbx_description
1 polymer ?
#
loop_
_entity_poly.entity_id
_entity_poly.type
_entity_poly.pdbx_seq_one_letter_code
_entity_poly.pdbx_strand_id
1 'polypeptide(L)'
;MMGNLKDLFKFYALGLLIQSMKSFYFSPNPSDPISLPIPLLPSPPRKLESITGPLTWYQQRFGFGMWFLSLIPTKDKPNETEKSTRGWGPVIFIWVYQYEQVQVIVVDVSVGPKEINSFADFKFVSRKELLACYSESENRPETQIPDARGEAMAVMNKALTAYLKKAHQHGSVSGLVGLGGSGGTSLLSSAFRSLPLGIPKIIISTVASGQTEPYIGTSDLVLFPSVVDICGINNVSRVILSNAGAAFAGMVSGRLVDLKESSSGNDKFTVGLTMFGVTTPCVNAVKERLNKEGYETLVFHATGVGGRAMEELVRGGFIQGVLDITTTEVADHVVGGVMACDESRFDAIIEKKIPFVVSVGALDMVNFGPKDTIPTNFQQRKIYEHNEQVSLMRTTVEENKKFAAFIARKLNKSSSKIRVCLPEIGISALDAPGKPFYDTNATGALIEELKRLIETTEDRKVKVYQYHINDAEFAKALVDSFLEIHRKPKVSTPQQRVIEPEQGLQRNKDDPNMPSESYRTISYNLTNFPDAKPETLQRTQTVLEMLRDQIRQGKPIIGAGAGTGISAKFEEAGGVDLIVLYNSGRFRMAGRGSLAGLLPFADANAIVVDMANEVLPVVKEVAVLAGVCGTDPFRRMDHFLKQLESIGFCGVQNFPTVGLFDGNFRQNLEETGMGYGSVFLPTWLNLLEVEMIKKAHKMGLLTTPYAFNEDEAVEMTKAGADIIVAHMGLTTSGSIGAKTAVSLEESVNRVQAIADAARKINPDAIVLCHGGPISGPTEAEFILKNTKGVHGFYGASSLERLPVEQAIKGTVQQYKSISLE
;
A
#
# COMPACT_ATOMS: atom_id res chain seq x y z
N MET A 1 30.08 -20.97 0.60
CA MET A 1 30.30 -19.83 1.53
C MET A 1 31.42 -18.95 0.98
N MET A 2 31.44 -17.66 1.31
CA MET A 2 32.51 -16.69 0.99
C MET A 2 32.88 -16.53 -0.50
N GLY A 3 31.92 -16.05 -1.29
CA GLY A 3 32.16 -15.47 -2.62
C GLY A 3 31.30 -14.23 -2.83
N ASN A 4 31.86 -13.19 -3.43
CA ASN A 4 31.17 -11.99 -3.96
C ASN A 4 30.45 -11.03 -2.99
N LEU A 5 31.10 -10.67 -1.87
CA LEU A 5 30.88 -9.35 -1.24
C LEU A 5 31.52 -8.18 -2.06
N LYS A 6 32.23 -8.47 -3.16
CA LYS A 6 33.04 -7.49 -3.91
C LYS A 6 32.22 -6.51 -4.75
N ASP A 7 31.02 -6.84 -5.21
CA ASP A 7 30.22 -5.92 -6.02
C ASP A 7 29.44 -4.90 -5.17
N LEU A 8 29.16 -5.20 -3.89
CA LEU A 8 28.65 -4.21 -2.93
C LEU A 8 29.66 -3.06 -2.69
N PHE A 9 30.96 -3.34 -2.83
CA PHE A 9 32.02 -2.34 -2.71
C PHE A 9 32.05 -1.31 -3.85
N LYS A 10 31.48 -1.60 -5.03
CA LYS A 10 31.32 -0.59 -6.10
C LYS A 10 30.32 0.50 -5.71
N PHE A 11 29.35 0.20 -4.85
CA PHE A 11 28.43 1.22 -4.29
C PHE A 11 29.13 2.12 -3.25
N TYR A 12 30.05 1.56 -2.46
CA TYR A 12 30.84 2.35 -1.51
C TYR A 12 31.68 3.45 -2.17
N ALA A 13 32.08 3.27 -3.44
CA ALA A 13 32.85 4.27 -4.19
C ALA A 13 32.07 5.57 -4.49
N LEU A 14 30.74 5.52 -4.63
CA LEU A 14 29.92 6.72 -4.84
C LEU A 14 29.76 7.54 -3.54
N GLY A 15 29.80 6.89 -2.38
CA GLY A 15 29.79 7.55 -1.07
C GLY A 15 31.18 8.01 -0.60
N LEU A 16 32.24 7.27 -0.92
CA LEU A 16 33.61 7.56 -0.45
C LEU A 16 34.35 8.67 -1.20
N LEU A 17 33.84 9.15 -2.35
CA LEU A 17 34.37 10.35 -2.99
C LEU A 17 34.06 11.65 -2.19
N ILE A 18 33.53 11.51 -0.97
CA ILE A 18 32.98 12.60 -0.16
C ILE A 18 33.51 12.56 1.31
N GLN A 19 34.75 12.09 1.53
CA GLN A 19 35.39 12.27 2.84
C GLN A 19 36.89 12.57 2.79
N SER A 20 37.22 13.86 2.73
CA SER A 20 38.54 14.47 2.96
C SER A 20 38.29 15.97 3.21
N MET A 21 38.67 16.62 4.30
CA MET A 21 39.52 16.28 5.46
C MET A 21 38.87 16.68 6.80
N LYS A 22 39.43 16.23 7.93
CA LYS A 22 39.14 16.78 9.28
C LYS A 22 40.04 18.01 9.56
N SER A 23 39.50 19.09 10.14
CA SER A 23 39.93 19.70 11.44
C SER A 23 39.89 21.26 11.57
N PHE A 24 39.20 21.72 12.64
CA PHE A 24 39.46 22.87 13.55
C PHE A 24 38.99 24.35 13.34
N TYR A 25 38.30 24.84 14.40
CA TYR A 25 38.13 26.20 15.01
C TYR A 25 37.67 27.42 14.15
N PHE A 26 36.67 28.24 14.54
CA PHE A 26 36.59 29.08 15.77
C PHE A 26 35.14 29.51 16.18
N SER A 27 34.98 30.15 17.35
CA SER A 27 33.72 30.66 17.96
C SER A 27 33.50 32.18 17.69
N PRO A 28 32.28 32.76 17.89
CA PRO A 28 32.05 33.54 19.12
C PRO A 28 30.66 33.41 19.81
N ASN A 29 30.63 33.92 21.04
CA ASN A 29 29.57 33.95 22.09
C ASN A 29 28.67 35.22 21.97
N PRO A 30 27.79 35.66 22.94
CA PRO A 30 27.21 35.04 24.15
C PRO A 30 25.69 35.32 24.42
N SER A 31 25.06 34.67 25.41
CA SER A 31 24.28 35.30 26.52
C SER A 31 23.69 34.29 27.55
N ASP A 32 23.68 34.70 28.83
CA ASP A 32 23.45 33.96 30.10
C ASP A 32 22.01 34.11 30.68
N PRO A 33 21.64 33.67 31.93
CA PRO A 33 22.21 32.69 32.89
C PRO A 33 21.18 31.71 33.55
N ILE A 34 21.61 30.81 34.47
CA ILE A 34 21.22 30.77 35.93
C ILE A 34 21.67 29.48 36.70
N SER A 35 22.60 29.67 37.65
CA SER A 35 22.94 28.95 38.92
C SER A 35 23.03 27.40 39.11
N LEU A 36 24.28 26.89 39.27
CA LEU A 36 24.95 26.27 40.47
C LEU A 36 24.26 25.16 41.34
N PRO A 37 25.01 24.29 42.11
CA PRO A 37 26.44 24.35 42.50
C PRO A 37 27.30 23.05 42.32
N ILE A 38 28.54 23.10 42.85
CA ILE A 38 29.72 22.20 42.66
C ILE A 38 29.94 21.24 43.86
N PRO A 39 30.68 20.12 43.75
CA PRO A 39 32.14 20.09 44.08
C PRO A 39 32.97 19.09 43.21
N LEU A 40 34.30 18.94 43.23
CA LEU A 40 35.54 19.75 43.37
C LEU A 40 36.71 18.72 43.43
N LEU A 41 37.92 19.06 42.94
CA LEU A 41 39.22 18.34 43.05
C LEU A 41 39.51 17.15 42.09
N PRO A 42 40.81 16.87 41.75
CA PRO A 42 41.92 17.80 41.51
C PRO A 42 42.70 17.52 40.19
N SER A 43 43.52 18.49 39.75
CA SER A 43 44.31 18.48 38.51
C SER A 43 45.70 17.81 38.62
N PRO A 44 46.22 17.14 37.56
CA PRO A 44 47.59 16.62 37.50
C PRO A 44 48.62 17.60 36.87
N PRO A 45 49.94 17.41 37.12
CA PRO A 45 51.01 18.29 36.66
C PRO A 45 51.67 17.92 35.30
N ARG A 46 52.74 18.64 34.94
CA ARG A 46 53.41 18.68 33.63
C ARG A 46 54.36 17.48 33.34
N LYS A 47 54.56 17.23 32.02
CA LYS A 47 55.78 16.76 31.30
C LYS A 47 56.70 15.70 31.94
N LEU A 48 57.04 14.65 31.20
CA LEU A 48 58.33 14.56 30.47
C LEU A 48 58.37 13.40 29.44
N GLU A 49 59.53 13.17 28.82
CA GLU A 49 59.74 12.47 27.54
C GLU A 49 60.32 11.04 27.66
N SER A 50 59.87 10.15 26.77
CA SER A 50 60.70 9.15 26.04
C SER A 50 61.31 7.91 26.72
N ILE A 51 61.72 6.97 25.84
CA ILE A 51 62.74 5.89 25.99
C ILE A 51 62.27 4.44 26.33
N THR A 52 62.17 3.66 25.23
CA THR A 52 62.52 2.22 25.00
C THR A 52 61.86 1.05 25.76
N GLY A 53 61.57 -0.03 25.00
CA GLY A 53 61.21 -1.37 25.51
C GLY A 53 62.43 -2.21 25.96
N PRO A 54 62.34 -3.57 26.12
CA PRO A 54 61.94 -4.48 25.02
C PRO A 54 61.13 -5.76 25.39
N LEU A 55 60.68 -6.50 24.34
CA LEU A 55 60.50 -7.97 24.11
C LEU A 55 60.20 -8.95 25.30
N THR A 56 59.46 -10.07 25.19
CA THR A 56 58.76 -10.85 24.12
C THR A 56 57.71 -11.79 24.80
N TRP A 57 56.67 -12.35 24.18
CA TRP A 57 56.60 -13.50 23.23
C TRP A 57 55.10 -13.72 22.84
N TYR A 58 54.65 -14.59 21.89
CA TYR A 58 55.08 -14.97 20.52
C TYR A 58 54.11 -16.06 19.95
N GLN A 59 53.28 -15.81 18.91
CA GLN A 59 52.67 -16.91 18.12
C GLN A 59 52.18 -16.52 16.70
N GLN A 60 52.83 -17.12 15.68
CA GLN A 60 52.39 -17.58 14.33
C GLN A 60 51.33 -16.77 13.52
N ARG A 61 51.65 -16.17 12.35
CA ARG A 61 51.74 -16.74 10.96
C ARG A 61 50.43 -17.39 10.47
N PHE A 62 49.88 -17.12 9.28
CA PHE A 62 50.42 -16.64 7.97
C PHE A 62 49.86 -15.24 7.59
N GLY A 63 50.49 -14.29 6.88
CA GLY A 63 51.23 -14.32 5.60
C GLY A 63 50.27 -13.95 4.45
N PHE A 64 50.40 -12.94 3.57
CA PHE A 64 51.42 -11.93 3.16
C PHE A 64 50.71 -10.55 3.05
N GLY A 65 51.28 -9.36 2.82
CA GLY A 65 52.61 -8.88 2.42
C GLY A 65 52.45 -7.44 1.90
N MET A 66 53.38 -6.53 2.22
CA MET A 66 53.29 -5.08 1.97
C MET A 66 54.08 -4.68 0.72
N TRP A 67 53.55 -3.81 -0.16
CA TRP A 67 54.35 -3.01 -1.11
C TRP A 67 53.76 -1.62 -1.36
N PHE A 68 54.65 -0.65 -1.55
CA PHE A 68 54.42 0.80 -1.72
C PHE A 68 54.93 1.22 -3.10
N LEU A 69 54.27 2.19 -3.75
CA LEU A 69 54.87 3.17 -4.70
C LEU A 69 53.85 4.33 -4.84
N SER A 70 54.12 5.62 -4.51
CA SER A 70 55.30 6.47 -4.76
C SER A 70 55.40 6.82 -6.27
N LEU A 71 55.50 8.07 -6.73
CA LEU A 71 55.62 9.39 -6.08
C LEU A 71 55.38 10.53 -7.12
N ILE A 72 55.50 11.79 -6.66
CA ILE A 72 55.77 13.03 -7.44
C ILE A 72 54.60 13.66 -8.25
N PRO A 73 54.18 14.89 -7.86
CA PRO A 73 53.73 15.89 -8.82
C PRO A 73 54.96 16.59 -9.41
N THR A 74 55.21 16.44 -10.72
CA THR A 74 56.16 17.33 -11.40
C THR A 74 55.56 18.72 -11.49
N LYS A 75 56.32 19.72 -11.02
CA LYS A 75 56.02 21.12 -11.32
C LYS A 75 56.00 21.26 -12.84
N ASP A 76 54.94 21.84 -13.37
CA ASP A 76 55.06 23.16 -14.00
C ASP A 76 53.75 23.95 -13.85
N LYS A 77 53.91 25.17 -13.35
CA LYS A 77 52.98 26.29 -13.46
C LYS A 77 53.75 27.35 -14.25
N PRO A 78 53.12 28.19 -15.09
CA PRO A 78 51.94 28.94 -14.65
C PRO A 78 50.85 29.22 -15.72
N ASN A 79 49.79 29.92 -15.28
CA ASN A 79 48.74 30.59 -16.08
C ASN A 79 47.79 29.63 -16.83
N GLU A 80 46.46 29.73 -16.78
CA GLU A 80 45.59 30.91 -16.69
C GLU A 80 44.24 30.64 -15.99
N THR A 81 43.69 31.71 -15.39
CA THR A 81 42.27 31.96 -15.10
C THR A 81 41.39 30.92 -14.41
N GLU A 82 40.80 31.36 -13.28
CA GLU A 82 39.46 30.98 -12.86
C GLU A 82 38.43 31.23 -13.98
N LYS A 83 38.11 30.21 -14.78
CA LYS A 83 36.93 30.24 -15.66
C LYS A 83 36.18 28.91 -15.66
N SER A 84 34.90 29.01 -15.27
CA SER A 84 33.81 28.17 -15.76
C SER A 84 33.75 26.70 -15.32
N THR A 85 33.29 26.47 -14.08
CA THR A 85 32.40 25.32 -13.76
C THR A 85 30.95 25.57 -14.19
N ARG A 86 30.67 26.61 -15.00
CA ARG A 86 29.41 26.73 -15.75
C ARG A 86 29.42 25.72 -16.90
N GLY A 87 28.44 24.81 -16.91
CA GLY A 87 28.24 23.87 -18.03
C GLY A 87 28.57 22.42 -17.72
N TRP A 88 27.89 21.84 -16.72
CA TRP A 88 27.61 20.41 -16.70
C TRP A 88 26.18 20.22 -17.25
N GLY A 89 26.06 19.55 -18.40
CA GLY A 89 24.77 19.22 -19.00
C GLY A 89 24.05 18.11 -18.21
N PRO A 90 22.76 17.86 -18.46
CA PRO A 90 22.03 16.76 -17.85
C PRO A 90 22.62 15.42 -18.29
N VAL A 91 23.17 14.68 -17.32
CA VAL A 91 23.72 13.32 -17.50
C VAL A 91 22.68 12.30 -17.03
N ILE A 92 22.47 11.23 -17.78
CA ILE A 92 21.56 10.12 -17.43
C ILE A 92 22.39 8.91 -17.00
N PHE A 93 21.90 8.14 -16.03
CA PHE A 93 22.40 6.80 -15.74
C PHE A 93 21.31 5.77 -16.09
N ILE A 94 21.62 4.88 -17.04
CA ILE A 94 20.78 3.79 -17.51
C ILE A 94 21.37 2.48 -16.99
N TRP A 95 20.55 1.64 -16.35
CA TRP A 95 20.99 0.35 -15.84
C TRP A 95 20.64 -0.78 -16.81
N VAL A 96 21.67 -1.47 -17.30
CA VAL A 96 21.59 -2.56 -18.29
C VAL A 96 21.95 -3.90 -17.66
N TYR A 97 21.20 -4.95 -18.02
CA TYR A 97 21.46 -6.30 -17.54
C TYR A 97 22.27 -7.13 -18.54
N GLN A 98 23.33 -7.75 -18.05
CA GLN A 98 23.89 -8.98 -18.60
C GLN A 98 24.06 -9.94 -17.41
N TYR A 99 23.98 -11.26 -17.64
CA TYR A 99 23.77 -12.23 -16.57
C TYR A 99 24.74 -12.05 -15.37
N GLU A 100 24.16 -12.10 -14.17
CA GLU A 100 24.77 -12.00 -12.83
C GLU A 100 25.31 -10.63 -12.32
N GLN A 101 25.47 -9.58 -13.14
CA GLN A 101 25.84 -8.25 -12.64
C GLN A 101 25.04 -7.12 -13.33
N VAL A 102 24.50 -6.17 -12.57
CA VAL A 102 23.83 -5.01 -13.18
C VAL A 102 24.86 -3.96 -13.60
N GLN A 103 24.90 -3.65 -14.90
CA GLN A 103 25.83 -2.71 -15.51
C GLN A 103 25.24 -1.30 -15.51
N VAL A 104 26.02 -0.32 -15.07
CA VAL A 104 25.66 1.10 -15.18
C VAL A 104 26.23 1.68 -16.48
N ILE A 105 25.36 2.27 -17.28
CA ILE A 105 25.68 3.01 -18.50
C ILE A 105 25.37 4.49 -18.27
N VAL A 106 26.31 5.36 -18.61
CA VAL A 106 26.10 6.81 -18.61
C VAL A 106 25.68 7.25 -20.01
N VAL A 107 24.62 8.04 -20.11
CA VAL A 107 24.07 8.50 -21.39
C VAL A 107 24.01 10.02 -21.43
N ASP A 108 24.67 10.61 -22.43
CA ASP A 108 24.72 12.05 -22.64
C ASP A 108 23.59 12.53 -23.56
N VAL A 109 22.78 13.45 -23.05
CA VAL A 109 21.70 14.13 -23.78
C VAL A 109 21.99 15.64 -23.95
N SER A 110 23.27 16.01 -23.97
CA SER A 110 23.71 17.40 -24.14
C SER A 110 23.42 17.95 -25.54
N VAL A 111 22.56 18.96 -25.57
CA VAL A 111 22.19 19.74 -26.78
C VAL A 111 23.09 20.96 -27.04
N GLY A 112 24.03 21.28 -26.14
CA GLY A 112 24.96 22.40 -26.31
C GLY A 112 26.11 22.08 -27.28
N PRO A 113 26.97 23.04 -27.65
CA PRO A 113 28.04 22.81 -28.63
C PRO A 113 29.17 21.89 -28.12
N LYS A 114 29.31 21.72 -26.79
CA LYS A 114 30.35 20.89 -26.18
C LYS A 114 30.00 19.41 -26.25
N GLU A 115 30.90 18.61 -26.82
CA GLU A 115 30.76 17.15 -26.86
C GLU A 115 31.40 16.49 -25.63
N ILE A 116 30.81 15.39 -25.20
CA ILE A 116 31.34 14.49 -24.17
C ILE A 116 31.48 13.12 -24.84
N ASN A 117 32.70 12.56 -24.82
CA ASN A 117 33.03 11.30 -25.50
C ASN A 117 33.22 10.12 -24.52
N SER A 118 33.36 10.40 -23.23
CA SER A 118 33.49 9.40 -22.16
C SER A 118 33.13 10.01 -20.80
N PHE A 119 32.84 9.18 -19.80
CA PHE A 119 32.55 9.63 -18.44
C PHE A 119 33.16 8.66 -17.41
N ALA A 120 34.36 8.98 -16.92
CA ALA A 120 35.16 8.10 -16.06
C ALA A 120 35.25 6.67 -16.66
N ASP A 121 35.24 5.65 -15.81
CA ASP A 121 35.33 4.24 -16.20
C ASP A 121 33.96 3.59 -16.52
N PHE A 122 32.89 4.40 -16.61
CA PHE A 122 31.57 3.89 -16.97
C PHE A 122 31.45 3.65 -18.47
N LYS A 123 30.70 2.61 -18.85
CA LYS A 123 30.23 2.47 -20.22
C LYS A 123 29.40 3.70 -20.57
N PHE A 124 29.72 4.35 -21.68
CA PHE A 124 29.19 5.66 -22.05
C PHE A 124 28.51 5.59 -23.41
N VAL A 125 27.36 6.25 -23.54
CA VAL A 125 26.64 6.44 -24.81
C VAL A 125 26.64 7.93 -25.10
N SER A 126 27.33 8.31 -26.17
CA SER A 126 27.40 9.69 -26.62
C SER A 126 26.09 10.14 -27.25
N ARG A 127 25.88 11.47 -27.27
CA ARG A 127 24.77 12.09 -28.00
C ARG A 127 24.70 11.69 -29.48
N LYS A 128 25.84 11.35 -30.11
CA LYS A 128 25.91 10.92 -31.52
C LYS A 128 25.29 9.54 -31.70
N GLU A 129 25.55 8.61 -30.78
CA GLU A 129 24.92 7.28 -30.79
C GLU A 129 23.40 7.36 -30.62
N LEU A 130 22.90 8.27 -29.78
CA LEU A 130 21.46 8.52 -29.65
C LEU A 130 20.85 9.03 -30.96
N LEU A 131 21.49 10.01 -31.62
CA LEU A 131 21.03 10.57 -32.88
C LEU A 131 21.12 9.57 -34.04
N ALA A 132 22.15 8.73 -34.08
CA ALA A 132 22.27 7.62 -35.03
C ALA A 132 21.14 6.61 -34.82
N CYS A 133 20.92 6.15 -33.57
CA CYS A 133 19.83 5.25 -33.22
C CYS A 133 18.45 5.80 -33.61
N TYR A 134 18.25 7.12 -33.51
CA TYR A 134 17.01 7.77 -33.93
C TYR A 134 16.88 7.80 -35.47
N SER A 135 17.96 8.11 -36.17
CA SER A 135 18.01 8.16 -37.64
C SER A 135 17.73 6.78 -38.26
N GLU A 136 18.30 5.73 -37.66
CA GLU A 136 17.97 4.32 -37.98
C GLU A 136 16.49 4.02 -37.76
N SER A 137 15.92 4.36 -36.59
CA SER A 137 14.56 3.99 -36.23
C SER A 137 13.46 4.63 -37.09
N GLU A 138 13.76 5.80 -37.66
CA GLU A 138 12.86 6.55 -38.56
C GLU A 138 13.23 6.36 -40.04
N ASN A 139 14.22 5.50 -40.35
CA ASN A 139 14.76 5.24 -41.69
C ASN A 139 15.07 6.52 -42.49
N ARG A 140 15.84 7.44 -41.88
CA ARG A 140 16.09 8.79 -42.41
C ARG A 140 17.58 9.18 -42.38
N PRO A 141 17.99 10.27 -43.07
CA PRO A 141 19.36 10.77 -43.04
C PRO A 141 19.85 11.12 -41.62
N GLU A 142 21.17 11.17 -41.46
CA GLU A 142 21.83 11.46 -40.19
C GLU A 142 21.32 12.77 -39.57
N THR A 143 20.84 12.67 -38.33
CA THR A 143 20.13 13.77 -37.66
C THR A 143 21.10 14.71 -36.96
N GLN A 144 21.17 15.96 -37.44
CA GLN A 144 21.89 17.03 -36.75
C GLN A 144 21.02 17.70 -35.67
N ILE A 145 21.67 18.31 -34.67
CA ILE A 145 21.01 19.08 -33.61
C ILE A 145 20.79 20.52 -34.12
N PRO A 146 19.54 21.04 -34.16
CA PRO A 146 19.28 22.44 -34.50
C PRO A 146 19.91 23.45 -33.53
N ASP A 147 20.25 24.64 -33.99
CA ASP A 147 20.80 25.72 -33.14
C ASP A 147 19.79 26.23 -32.09
N ALA A 148 18.49 26.18 -32.42
CA ALA A 148 17.42 26.61 -31.53
C ALA A 148 17.24 25.62 -30.38
N ARG A 149 17.60 26.03 -29.15
CA ARG A 149 17.59 25.17 -27.94
C ARG A 149 16.30 24.36 -27.75
N GLY A 150 15.13 24.92 -28.03
CA GLY A 150 13.85 24.21 -27.91
C GLY A 150 13.72 23.05 -28.89
N GLU A 151 14.07 23.27 -30.15
CA GLU A 151 14.07 22.26 -31.21
C GLU A 151 15.15 21.20 -30.96
N ALA A 152 16.34 21.64 -30.56
CA ALA A 152 17.44 20.77 -30.13
C ALA A 152 17.01 19.78 -29.04
N MET A 153 16.29 20.26 -28.03
CA MET A 153 15.76 19.44 -26.95
C MET A 153 14.63 18.50 -27.41
N ALA A 154 13.78 18.93 -28.36
CA ALA A 154 12.75 18.08 -28.94
C ALA A 154 13.35 16.94 -29.77
N VAL A 155 14.38 17.22 -30.58
CA VAL A 155 15.13 16.20 -31.34
C VAL A 155 15.80 15.21 -30.39
N MET A 156 16.48 15.70 -29.35
CA MET A 156 17.16 14.86 -28.37
C MET A 156 16.18 14.03 -27.53
N ASN A 157 15.01 14.56 -27.18
CA ASN A 157 13.96 13.79 -26.51
C ASN A 157 13.48 12.60 -27.36
N LYS A 158 13.21 12.83 -28.65
CA LYS A 158 12.82 11.74 -29.57
C LYS A 158 13.96 10.72 -29.74
N ALA A 159 15.21 11.18 -29.80
CA ALA A 159 16.38 10.30 -29.89
C ALA A 159 16.56 9.41 -28.65
N LEU A 160 16.48 9.99 -27.45
CA LEU A 160 16.48 9.25 -26.19
C LEU A 160 15.31 8.25 -26.14
N THR A 161 14.11 8.65 -26.58
CA THR A 161 12.93 7.79 -26.62
C THR A 161 13.12 6.57 -27.54
N ALA A 162 13.66 6.77 -28.74
CA ALA A 162 13.99 5.69 -29.68
C ALA A 162 15.03 4.73 -29.09
N TYR A 163 16.10 5.27 -28.51
CA TYR A 163 17.14 4.48 -27.85
C TYR A 163 16.58 3.65 -26.68
N LEU A 164 15.78 4.25 -25.80
CA LEU A 164 15.17 3.56 -24.66
C LEU A 164 14.22 2.44 -25.10
N LYS A 165 13.41 2.66 -26.13
CA LYS A 165 12.55 1.61 -26.70
C LYS A 165 13.37 0.44 -27.27
N LYS A 166 14.41 0.72 -28.06
CA LYS A 166 15.33 -0.29 -28.62
C LYS A 166 16.05 -1.07 -27.50
N ALA A 167 16.52 -0.39 -26.45
CA ALA A 167 17.15 -1.02 -25.29
C ALA A 167 16.16 -1.90 -24.50
N HIS A 168 14.94 -1.43 -24.28
CA HIS A 168 13.92 -2.19 -23.56
C HIS A 168 13.47 -3.44 -24.35
N GLN A 169 13.28 -3.33 -25.66
CA GLN A 169 12.94 -4.47 -26.54
C GLN A 169 13.99 -5.59 -26.50
N HIS A 170 15.28 -5.25 -26.34
CA HIS A 170 16.36 -6.22 -26.14
C HIS A 170 16.47 -6.72 -24.68
N GLY A 171 15.43 -6.57 -23.85
CA GLY A 171 15.43 -6.98 -22.44
C GLY A 171 16.44 -6.24 -21.57
N SER A 172 17.06 -5.17 -22.10
CA SER A 172 18.31 -4.62 -21.58
C SER A 172 18.11 -3.43 -20.63
N VAL A 173 16.91 -3.14 -20.13
CA VAL A 173 16.66 -1.99 -19.23
C VAL A 173 16.08 -2.44 -17.90
N SER A 174 16.84 -2.26 -16.81
CA SER A 174 16.41 -2.55 -15.44
C SER A 174 15.83 -1.34 -14.71
N GLY A 175 16.16 -0.12 -15.15
CA GLY A 175 15.65 1.15 -14.61
C GLY A 175 16.39 2.35 -15.20
N LEU A 176 15.84 3.55 -15.00
CA LEU A 176 16.40 4.83 -15.46
C LEU A 176 16.46 5.86 -14.33
N VAL A 177 17.59 6.56 -14.19
CA VAL A 177 17.72 7.74 -13.34
C VAL A 177 18.39 8.90 -14.08
N GLY A 178 17.86 10.11 -13.92
CA GLY A 178 18.42 11.32 -14.50
C GLY A 178 18.23 12.54 -13.60
N LEU A 179 18.75 13.69 -14.02
CA LEU A 179 18.61 14.94 -13.29
C LEU A 179 18.58 16.16 -14.22
N GLY A 180 17.92 17.23 -13.78
CA GLY A 180 17.99 18.52 -14.47
C GLY A 180 16.98 19.56 -13.99
N GLY A 181 17.19 20.81 -14.41
CA GLY A 181 16.19 21.87 -14.26
C GLY A 181 14.93 21.62 -15.10
N SER A 182 14.00 22.58 -15.18
CA SER A 182 12.74 22.45 -15.94
C SER A 182 12.93 21.87 -17.36
N GLY A 183 13.92 22.37 -18.11
CA GLY A 183 14.22 21.87 -19.45
C GLY A 183 14.73 20.42 -19.47
N GLY A 184 15.68 20.07 -18.59
CA GLY A 184 16.17 18.70 -18.48
C GLY A 184 15.06 17.74 -18.04
N THR A 185 14.26 18.14 -17.06
CA THR A 185 13.08 17.41 -16.60
C THR A 185 12.12 17.14 -17.76
N SER A 186 11.79 18.14 -18.58
CA SER A 186 10.93 17.97 -19.77
C SER A 186 11.47 16.92 -20.76
N LEU A 187 12.76 17.03 -21.12
CA LEU A 187 13.43 16.11 -22.04
C LEU A 187 13.45 14.67 -21.53
N LEU A 188 13.76 14.49 -20.25
CA LEU A 188 13.86 13.18 -19.61
C LEU A 188 12.48 12.55 -19.40
N SER A 189 11.52 13.31 -18.89
CA SER A 189 10.21 12.78 -18.48
C SER A 189 9.43 12.17 -19.63
N SER A 190 9.42 12.84 -20.79
CA SER A 190 8.78 12.35 -22.02
C SER A 190 9.38 11.02 -22.49
N ALA A 191 10.70 10.85 -22.41
CA ALA A 191 11.36 9.61 -22.80
C ALA A 191 11.19 8.50 -21.75
N PHE A 192 11.28 8.83 -20.46
CA PHE A 192 11.18 7.86 -19.36
C PHE A 192 9.78 7.25 -19.30
N ARG A 193 8.72 8.06 -19.36
CA ARG A 193 7.32 7.59 -19.33
C ARG A 193 6.89 6.81 -20.58
N SER A 194 7.74 6.73 -21.60
CA SER A 194 7.52 5.87 -22.77
C SER A 194 7.85 4.39 -22.52
N LEU A 195 8.49 4.07 -21.39
CA LEU A 195 8.71 2.71 -20.93
C LEU A 195 7.55 2.21 -20.05
N PRO A 196 7.23 0.90 -20.08
CA PRO A 196 6.13 0.33 -19.29
C PRO A 196 6.19 0.63 -17.78
N LEU A 197 5.00 0.66 -17.17
CA LEU A 197 4.82 0.72 -15.72
C LEU A 197 5.58 -0.41 -15.01
N GLY A 198 6.06 -0.14 -13.80
CA GLY A 198 6.81 -1.07 -12.97
C GLY A 198 8.31 -1.09 -13.25
N ILE A 199 8.81 -0.49 -14.35
CA ILE A 199 10.26 -0.22 -14.51
C ILE A 199 10.60 1.05 -13.71
N PRO A 200 11.57 1.03 -12.77
CA PRO A 200 11.93 2.22 -11.98
C PRO A 200 12.38 3.40 -12.84
N LYS A 201 11.77 4.58 -12.62
CA LYS A 201 12.06 5.83 -13.35
C LYS A 201 12.15 6.98 -12.35
N ILE A 202 13.34 7.57 -12.17
CA ILE A 202 13.55 8.70 -11.24
C ILE A 202 14.18 9.88 -11.95
N ILE A 203 13.65 11.08 -11.74
CA ILE A 203 14.33 12.34 -12.14
C ILE A 203 14.52 13.22 -10.91
N ILE A 204 15.76 13.61 -10.62
CA ILE A 204 16.05 14.67 -9.65
C ILE A 204 15.80 16.02 -10.34
N SER A 205 14.74 16.71 -9.93
CA SER A 205 14.19 17.85 -10.65
C SER A 205 14.10 19.11 -9.78
N THR A 206 14.46 20.26 -10.35
CA THR A 206 14.24 21.57 -9.72
C THR A 206 12.78 22.02 -9.76
N VAL A 207 11.92 21.32 -10.50
CA VAL A 207 10.48 21.63 -10.68
C VAL A 207 9.57 20.49 -10.22
N ALA A 208 10.07 19.60 -9.35
CA ALA A 208 9.25 18.56 -8.73
C ALA A 208 8.15 19.12 -7.79
N SER A 209 8.37 20.32 -7.23
CA SER A 209 7.38 21.04 -6.42
C SER A 209 6.71 22.11 -7.29
N GLY A 210 5.55 21.79 -7.85
CA GLY A 210 4.84 22.62 -8.82
C GLY A 210 3.81 21.81 -9.61
N GLN A 211 3.41 22.29 -10.79
CA GLN A 211 2.59 21.52 -11.72
C GLN A 211 3.44 20.45 -12.42
N THR A 212 3.20 19.18 -12.10
CA THR A 212 4.00 18.03 -12.54
C THR A 212 3.30 17.11 -13.55
N GLU A 213 2.01 17.30 -13.85
CA GLU A 213 1.27 16.49 -14.83
C GLU A 213 1.96 16.45 -16.21
N PRO A 214 2.47 17.56 -16.79
CA PRO A 214 3.15 17.51 -18.10
C PRO A 214 4.45 16.68 -18.10
N TYR A 215 4.99 16.37 -16.92
CA TYR A 215 6.17 15.52 -16.74
C TYR A 215 5.75 14.07 -16.46
N ILE A 216 4.93 13.82 -15.45
CA ILE A 216 4.57 12.47 -15.00
C ILE A 216 3.52 11.82 -15.91
N GLY A 217 2.53 12.58 -16.37
CA GLY A 217 1.35 12.06 -17.05
C GLY A 217 0.64 10.99 -16.21
N THR A 218 0.38 9.84 -16.81
CA THR A 218 -0.25 8.66 -16.18
C THR A 218 0.77 7.58 -15.77
N SER A 219 2.07 7.92 -15.73
CA SER A 219 3.13 6.97 -15.42
C SER A 219 3.52 6.94 -13.94
N ASP A 220 4.29 5.91 -13.58
CA ASP A 220 5.00 5.71 -12.30
C ASP A 220 6.34 6.50 -12.22
N LEU A 221 6.48 7.58 -12.99
CA LEU A 221 7.66 8.44 -12.97
C LEU A 221 7.76 9.24 -11.66
N VAL A 222 8.83 9.03 -10.90
CA VAL A 222 9.08 9.73 -9.64
C VAL A 222 9.96 10.98 -9.87
N LEU A 223 9.46 12.14 -9.47
CA LEU A 223 10.25 13.39 -9.42
C LEU A 223 10.78 13.61 -8.00
N PHE A 224 12.08 13.48 -7.80
CA PHE A 224 12.75 13.84 -6.54
C PHE A 224 13.03 15.35 -6.52
N PRO A 225 12.53 16.13 -5.56
CA PRO A 225 12.85 17.55 -5.46
C PRO A 225 14.35 17.77 -5.21
N SER A 226 15.01 18.58 -6.05
CA SER A 226 16.44 18.88 -5.89
C SER A 226 16.75 19.78 -4.68
N VAL A 227 15.72 20.41 -4.09
CA VAL A 227 15.74 21.42 -3.01
C VAL A 227 16.44 22.73 -3.38
N VAL A 228 17.62 22.66 -3.96
CA VAL A 228 18.38 23.78 -4.54
C VAL A 228 18.52 23.60 -6.06
N ASP A 229 18.88 24.65 -6.78
CA ASP A 229 19.19 24.52 -8.22
C ASP A 229 20.38 23.56 -8.45
N ILE A 230 20.36 22.85 -9.58
CA ILE A 230 21.35 21.83 -9.94
C ILE A 230 22.56 22.54 -10.56
N CYS A 231 23.33 23.21 -9.70
CA CYS A 231 24.52 23.97 -10.06
C CYS A 231 25.74 23.47 -9.27
N GLY A 232 26.25 22.29 -9.67
CA GLY A 232 27.41 21.64 -9.04
C GLY A 232 27.09 20.89 -7.74
N ILE A 233 28.13 20.36 -7.10
CA ILE A 233 28.01 19.59 -5.85
C ILE A 233 28.33 20.49 -4.66
N ASN A 234 27.33 20.73 -3.82
CA ASN A 234 27.41 21.44 -2.55
C ASN A 234 26.93 20.53 -1.40
N ASN A 235 26.87 21.04 -0.17
CA ASN A 235 26.41 20.28 0.99
C ASN A 235 24.97 19.77 0.88
N VAL A 236 24.06 20.52 0.24
CA VAL A 236 22.66 20.15 0.06
C VAL A 236 22.50 19.15 -1.09
N SER A 237 22.95 19.51 -2.30
CA SER A 237 22.78 18.67 -3.49
C SER A 237 23.42 17.29 -3.35
N ARG A 238 24.54 17.19 -2.62
CA ARG A 238 25.17 15.94 -2.16
C ARG A 238 24.20 14.99 -1.46
N VAL A 239 23.46 15.46 -0.46
CA VAL A 239 22.52 14.64 0.31
C VAL A 239 21.35 14.22 -0.57
N ILE A 240 20.79 15.16 -1.32
CA ILE A 240 19.62 14.91 -2.18
C ILE A 240 19.94 13.91 -3.30
N LEU A 241 21.07 14.07 -3.99
CA LEU A 241 21.52 13.15 -5.04
C LEU A 241 21.86 11.75 -4.48
N SER A 242 22.46 11.68 -3.29
CA SER A 242 22.73 10.39 -2.62
C SER A 242 21.44 9.65 -2.26
N ASN A 243 20.45 10.36 -1.70
CA ASN A 243 19.15 9.78 -1.34
C ASN A 243 18.38 9.28 -2.57
N ALA A 244 18.34 10.09 -3.65
CA ALA A 244 17.68 9.69 -4.90
C ALA A 244 18.38 8.50 -5.57
N GLY A 245 19.72 8.46 -5.56
CA GLY A 245 20.50 7.33 -6.06
C GLY A 245 20.29 6.04 -5.26
N ALA A 246 20.22 6.14 -3.93
CA ALA A 246 19.92 5.00 -3.06
C ALA A 246 18.49 4.48 -3.24
N ALA A 247 17.50 5.38 -3.35
CA ALA A 247 16.11 5.01 -3.64
C ALA A 247 15.99 4.30 -5.00
N PHE A 248 16.62 4.83 -6.04
CA PHE A 248 16.67 4.20 -7.36
C PHE A 248 17.29 2.78 -7.30
N ALA A 249 18.44 2.64 -6.64
CA ALA A 249 19.11 1.36 -6.48
C ALA A 249 18.25 0.33 -5.72
N GLY A 250 17.52 0.77 -4.69
CA GLY A 250 16.55 -0.05 -3.97
C GLY A 250 15.41 -0.55 -4.86
N MET A 251 14.77 0.36 -5.62
CA MET A 251 13.69 0.00 -6.55
C MET A 251 14.14 -1.00 -7.61
N VAL A 252 15.33 -0.81 -8.20
CA VAL A 252 15.87 -1.73 -9.21
C VAL A 252 16.24 -3.08 -8.59
N SER A 253 16.87 -3.08 -7.41
CA SER A 253 17.31 -4.31 -6.76
C SER A 253 16.14 -5.17 -6.29
N GLY A 254 15.13 -4.58 -5.64
CA GLY A 254 13.93 -5.30 -5.18
C GLY A 254 13.20 -5.96 -6.35
N ARG A 255 12.91 -5.18 -7.41
CA ARG A 255 12.27 -5.68 -8.63
C ARG A 255 13.04 -6.85 -9.29
N LEU A 256 14.37 -6.82 -9.27
CA LEU A 256 15.21 -7.88 -9.85
C LEU A 256 15.31 -9.13 -8.96
N VAL A 257 14.96 -9.04 -7.67
CA VAL A 257 14.82 -10.19 -6.78
C VAL A 257 13.45 -10.84 -7.02
N ASP A 258 12.36 -10.06 -6.97
CA ASP A 258 10.99 -10.56 -7.13
C ASP A 258 10.81 -11.32 -8.47
N LEU A 259 11.38 -10.78 -9.57
CA LEU A 259 11.34 -11.41 -10.90
C LEU A 259 12.07 -12.76 -10.99
N LYS A 260 12.88 -13.14 -10.00
CA LYS A 260 13.50 -14.47 -9.92
C LYS A 260 12.65 -15.47 -9.13
N GLU A 261 11.81 -14.98 -8.22
CA GLU A 261 11.01 -15.81 -7.32
C GLU A 261 9.57 -16.00 -7.84
N SER A 262 9.07 -15.08 -8.67
CA SER A 262 7.73 -15.12 -9.27
C SER A 262 7.63 -16.10 -10.45
N SER A 263 7.64 -17.41 -10.16
CA SER A 263 7.32 -18.49 -11.11
C SER A 263 5.96 -19.18 -10.86
N SER A 264 5.19 -18.74 -9.86
CA SER A 264 3.92 -19.36 -9.48
C SER A 264 2.99 -18.41 -8.72
N GLY A 265 1.91 -17.96 -9.37
CA GLY A 265 0.85 -17.15 -8.76
C GLY A 265 -0.36 -17.03 -9.69
N ASN A 266 -1.58 -17.19 -9.16
CA ASN A 266 -2.82 -17.00 -9.92
C ASN A 266 -3.11 -15.51 -10.08
N ASP A 267 -2.57 -14.87 -11.13
CA ASP A 267 -3.02 -13.53 -11.52
C ASP A 267 -4.50 -13.59 -11.92
N LYS A 268 -5.34 -12.82 -11.22
CA LYS A 268 -6.76 -12.70 -11.57
C LYS A 268 -6.89 -11.92 -12.87
N PHE A 269 -7.92 -12.25 -13.64
CA PHE A 269 -8.23 -11.50 -14.85
C PHE A 269 -8.80 -10.13 -14.45
N THR A 270 -8.09 -9.06 -14.81
CA THR A 270 -8.37 -7.68 -14.41
C THR A 270 -9.14 -6.94 -15.48
N VAL A 271 -10.24 -6.29 -15.07
CA VAL A 271 -11.16 -5.54 -15.92
C VAL A 271 -11.08 -4.05 -15.60
N GLY A 272 -10.82 -3.22 -16.61
CA GLY A 272 -10.86 -1.76 -16.50
C GLY A 272 -12.28 -1.21 -16.64
N LEU A 273 -12.70 -0.33 -15.73
CA LEU A 273 -14.04 0.29 -15.68
C LEU A 273 -13.92 1.82 -15.72
N THR A 274 -14.62 2.50 -16.63
CA THR A 274 -14.68 3.98 -16.65
C THR A 274 -15.91 4.50 -15.91
N MET A 275 -15.74 5.56 -15.12
CA MET A 275 -16.71 6.04 -14.14
C MET A 275 -16.77 7.56 -14.09
N PHE A 276 -17.95 8.10 -13.81
CA PHE A 276 -18.14 9.49 -13.38
C PHE A 276 -19.16 9.54 -12.24
N GLY A 277 -19.23 10.63 -11.48
CA GLY A 277 -20.15 10.73 -10.31
C GLY A 277 -21.61 10.42 -10.66
N VAL A 278 -22.03 10.79 -11.88
CA VAL A 278 -23.37 10.57 -12.43
C VAL A 278 -23.63 9.16 -12.98
N THR A 279 -22.60 8.31 -13.12
CA THR A 279 -22.69 6.88 -13.53
C THR A 279 -22.23 5.92 -12.43
N THR A 280 -21.89 6.43 -11.26
CA THR A 280 -21.41 5.65 -10.10
C THR A 280 -22.34 4.49 -9.69
N PRO A 281 -23.69 4.62 -9.69
CA PRO A 281 -24.57 3.48 -9.41
C PRO A 281 -24.37 2.31 -10.38
N CYS A 282 -24.30 2.59 -11.69
CA CYS A 282 -24.02 1.59 -12.72
C CYS A 282 -22.66 0.89 -12.48
N VAL A 283 -21.61 1.68 -12.30
CA VAL A 283 -20.24 1.15 -12.16
C VAL A 283 -20.07 0.32 -10.89
N ASN A 284 -20.69 0.73 -9.78
CA ASN A 284 -20.65 -0.04 -8.53
C ASN A 284 -21.34 -1.39 -8.67
N ALA A 285 -22.52 -1.44 -9.29
CA ALA A 285 -23.23 -2.70 -9.55
C ALA A 285 -22.46 -3.61 -10.53
N VAL A 286 -21.84 -3.05 -11.58
CA VAL A 286 -20.94 -3.79 -12.49
C VAL A 286 -19.73 -4.35 -11.73
N LYS A 287 -19.06 -3.53 -10.92
CA LYS A 287 -17.90 -3.92 -10.12
C LYS A 287 -18.23 -5.05 -9.14
N GLU A 288 -19.30 -4.90 -8.38
CA GLU A 288 -19.76 -5.92 -7.43
C GLU A 288 -20.02 -7.25 -8.13
N ARG A 289 -20.68 -7.22 -9.29
CA ARG A 289 -20.95 -8.42 -10.08
C ARG A 289 -19.67 -9.04 -10.66
N LEU A 290 -18.75 -8.25 -11.21
CA LEU A 290 -17.47 -8.77 -11.72
C LEU A 290 -16.62 -9.42 -10.61
N ASN A 291 -16.61 -8.84 -9.42
CA ASN A 291 -15.92 -9.41 -8.26
C ASN A 291 -16.55 -10.75 -7.82
N LYS A 292 -17.88 -10.86 -7.82
CA LYS A 292 -18.61 -12.13 -7.59
C LYS A 292 -18.31 -13.17 -8.67
N GLU A 293 -18.12 -12.72 -9.90
CA GLU A 293 -17.63 -13.54 -11.02
C GLU A 293 -16.10 -13.79 -10.95
N GLY A 294 -15.41 -13.40 -9.89
CA GLY A 294 -13.99 -13.73 -9.65
C GLY A 294 -12.98 -12.93 -10.50
N TYR A 295 -13.42 -11.86 -11.16
CA TYR A 295 -12.53 -10.90 -11.80
C TYR A 295 -11.94 -9.94 -10.77
N GLU A 296 -10.82 -9.32 -11.12
CA GLU A 296 -10.32 -8.12 -10.46
C GLU A 296 -10.79 -6.88 -11.25
N THR A 297 -10.96 -5.73 -10.58
CA THR A 297 -11.50 -4.51 -11.22
C THR A 297 -10.68 -3.28 -10.88
N LEU A 298 -10.28 -2.51 -11.89
CA LEU A 298 -9.67 -1.18 -11.73
C LEU A 298 -10.67 -0.13 -12.24
N VAL A 299 -11.00 0.86 -11.39
CA VAL A 299 -11.97 1.91 -11.72
C VAL A 299 -11.24 3.22 -12.02
N PHE A 300 -11.54 3.82 -13.17
CA PHE A 300 -10.93 5.04 -13.68
C PHE A 300 -11.97 6.16 -13.74
N HIS A 301 -11.67 7.28 -13.08
CA HIS A 301 -12.51 8.48 -13.17
C HIS A 301 -12.31 9.13 -14.55
N ALA A 302 -13.38 9.28 -15.32
CA ALA A 302 -13.36 9.67 -16.74
C ALA A 302 -13.09 11.18 -16.92
N THR A 303 -11.91 11.63 -16.52
CA THR A 303 -11.45 13.04 -16.52
C THR A 303 -10.48 13.36 -17.66
N GLY A 304 -10.43 12.52 -18.70
CA GLY A 304 -9.43 12.55 -19.77
C GLY A 304 -8.15 11.85 -19.37
N VAL A 305 -7.64 12.15 -18.16
CA VAL A 305 -6.47 11.46 -17.57
C VAL A 305 -6.80 10.01 -17.24
N GLY A 306 -8.00 9.72 -16.73
CA GLY A 306 -8.40 8.36 -16.34
C GLY A 306 -8.51 7.39 -17.50
N GLY A 307 -9.12 7.78 -18.62
CA GLY A 307 -9.15 6.98 -19.84
C GLY A 307 -7.74 6.68 -20.38
N ARG A 308 -6.86 7.69 -20.39
CA ARG A 308 -5.44 7.50 -20.76
C ARG A 308 -4.72 6.54 -19.80
N ALA A 309 -4.95 6.62 -18.49
CA ALA A 309 -4.34 5.74 -17.50
C ALA A 309 -4.80 4.28 -17.68
N MET A 310 -6.09 4.06 -17.91
CA MET A 310 -6.64 2.74 -18.25
C MET A 310 -5.99 2.18 -19.51
N GLU A 311 -5.84 3.00 -20.55
CA GLU A 311 -5.24 2.57 -21.82
C GLU A 311 -3.74 2.27 -21.71
N GLU A 312 -2.96 3.01 -20.91
CA GLU A 312 -1.57 2.62 -20.65
C GLU A 312 -1.46 1.29 -19.89
N LEU A 313 -2.37 1.01 -18.94
CA LEU A 313 -2.42 -0.28 -18.25
C LEU A 313 -2.83 -1.43 -19.18
N VAL A 314 -3.71 -1.17 -20.16
CA VAL A 314 -4.00 -2.10 -21.27
C VAL A 314 -2.76 -2.31 -22.16
N ARG A 315 -2.04 -1.25 -22.55
CA ARG A 315 -0.78 -1.37 -23.32
C ARG A 315 0.28 -2.17 -22.56
N GLY A 316 0.37 -1.98 -21.24
CA GLY A 316 1.25 -2.72 -20.34
C GLY A 316 0.82 -4.18 -20.07
N GLY A 317 -0.43 -4.55 -20.40
CA GLY A 317 -0.96 -5.90 -20.17
C GLY A 317 -1.51 -6.16 -18.76
N PHE A 318 -1.57 -5.13 -17.90
CA PHE A 318 -2.14 -5.20 -16.54
C PHE A 318 -3.67 -5.30 -16.53
N ILE A 319 -4.33 -4.85 -17.60
CA ILE A 319 -5.78 -4.98 -17.82
C ILE A 319 -5.99 -5.90 -19.02
N GLN A 320 -6.77 -6.97 -18.84
CA GLN A 320 -7.01 -7.97 -19.88
C GLN A 320 -8.43 -7.89 -20.47
N GLY A 321 -9.31 -7.04 -19.94
CA GLY A 321 -10.63 -6.72 -20.51
C GLY A 321 -11.11 -5.33 -20.09
N VAL A 322 -12.02 -4.72 -20.85
CA VAL A 322 -12.54 -3.37 -20.54
C VAL A 322 -14.06 -3.31 -20.63
N LEU A 323 -14.65 -2.60 -19.68
CA LEU A 323 -16.06 -2.20 -19.59
C LEU A 323 -16.09 -0.66 -19.50
N ASP A 324 -15.99 -0.01 -20.66
CA ASP A 324 -15.92 1.45 -20.80
C ASP A 324 -17.35 2.03 -20.77
N ILE A 325 -17.90 2.09 -19.54
CA ILE A 325 -19.28 2.50 -19.26
C ILE A 325 -19.46 4.00 -19.49
N THR A 326 -18.43 4.79 -19.20
CA THR A 326 -18.51 6.26 -19.10
C THR A 326 -17.54 6.93 -20.07
N THR A 327 -18.02 7.21 -21.27
CA THR A 327 -17.23 7.72 -22.40
C THR A 327 -17.24 9.25 -22.53
N THR A 328 -17.65 9.97 -21.48
CA THR A 328 -17.77 11.45 -21.42
C THR A 328 -16.56 12.24 -21.92
N GLU A 329 -15.35 11.68 -21.81
CA GLU A 329 -14.09 12.29 -22.28
C GLU A 329 -14.12 12.61 -23.80
N VAL A 330 -14.95 11.89 -24.57
CA VAL A 330 -15.20 12.13 -26.00
C VAL A 330 -16.04 13.39 -26.22
N ALA A 331 -16.99 13.70 -25.33
CA ALA A 331 -17.76 14.93 -25.42
C ALA A 331 -16.86 16.15 -25.24
N ASP A 332 -15.99 16.11 -24.23
CA ASP A 332 -14.97 17.13 -23.99
C ASP A 332 -13.98 17.27 -25.16
N HIS A 333 -13.48 16.17 -25.73
CA HIS A 333 -12.58 16.21 -26.91
C HIS A 333 -13.25 16.86 -28.13
N VAL A 334 -14.53 16.54 -28.39
CA VAL A 334 -15.25 17.03 -29.58
C VAL A 334 -15.75 18.48 -29.44
N VAL A 335 -16.04 18.94 -28.22
CA VAL A 335 -16.61 20.29 -27.96
C VAL A 335 -15.57 21.28 -27.42
N GLY A 336 -14.49 20.81 -26.80
CA GLY A 336 -13.45 21.64 -26.18
C GLY A 336 -13.63 21.85 -24.66
N GLY A 337 -13.98 20.77 -23.94
CA GLY A 337 -14.04 20.75 -22.47
C GLY A 337 -12.69 20.49 -21.81
N VAL A 338 -12.63 20.61 -20.47
CA VAL A 338 -11.39 20.55 -19.67
C VAL A 338 -10.96 19.13 -19.28
N MET A 339 -11.82 18.12 -19.48
CA MET A 339 -11.62 16.71 -19.15
C MET A 339 -11.52 15.83 -20.42
N ALA A 340 -11.00 16.39 -21.50
CA ALA A 340 -10.90 15.74 -22.80
C ALA A 340 -9.98 14.51 -22.82
N CYS A 341 -10.43 13.45 -23.52
CA CYS A 341 -9.50 12.47 -24.07
C CYS A 341 -8.68 13.11 -25.22
N ASP A 342 -7.72 12.37 -25.74
CA ASP A 342 -7.07 12.74 -27.00
C ASP A 342 -7.66 11.93 -28.17
N GLU A 343 -7.22 12.24 -29.39
CA GLU A 343 -7.66 11.56 -30.62
C GLU A 343 -7.26 10.08 -30.66
N SER A 344 -6.39 9.56 -29.76
CA SER A 344 -6.01 8.15 -29.69
C SER A 344 -6.96 7.28 -28.87
N ARG A 345 -7.96 7.87 -28.18
CA ARG A 345 -8.92 7.12 -27.35
C ARG A 345 -9.50 5.90 -28.06
N PHE A 346 -9.58 4.79 -27.31
CA PHE A 346 -9.92 3.42 -27.69
C PHE A 346 -8.84 2.64 -28.48
N ASP A 347 -7.81 3.27 -29.05
CA ASP A 347 -6.85 2.59 -29.93
C ASP A 347 -6.08 1.48 -29.17
N ALA A 348 -5.65 1.74 -27.93
CA ALA A 348 -4.92 0.75 -27.11
C ALA A 348 -5.71 -0.56 -26.89
N ILE A 349 -7.02 -0.43 -26.65
CA ILE A 349 -7.94 -1.55 -26.38
C ILE A 349 -8.12 -2.38 -27.66
N ILE A 350 -8.26 -1.68 -28.79
CA ILE A 350 -8.40 -2.28 -30.13
C ILE A 350 -7.11 -2.99 -30.56
N GLU A 351 -5.95 -2.35 -30.38
CA GLU A 351 -4.62 -2.90 -30.69
C GLU A 351 -4.31 -4.17 -29.90
N LYS A 352 -4.64 -4.19 -28.60
CA LYS A 352 -4.45 -5.37 -27.73
C LYS A 352 -5.47 -6.47 -27.93
N LYS A 353 -6.55 -6.20 -28.69
CA LYS A 353 -7.64 -7.14 -29.01
C LYS A 353 -8.31 -7.79 -27.81
N ILE A 354 -8.32 -7.10 -26.67
CA ILE A 354 -8.97 -7.58 -25.45
C ILE A 354 -10.50 -7.51 -25.55
N PRO A 355 -11.25 -8.32 -24.75
CA PRO A 355 -12.70 -8.23 -24.68
C PRO A 355 -13.15 -6.84 -24.24
N PHE A 356 -13.98 -6.21 -25.06
CA PHE A 356 -14.34 -4.80 -24.90
C PHE A 356 -15.85 -4.60 -24.93
N VAL A 357 -16.41 -4.13 -23.82
CA VAL A 357 -17.79 -3.62 -23.75
C VAL A 357 -17.71 -2.10 -23.59
N VAL A 358 -18.54 -1.38 -24.33
CA VAL A 358 -18.56 0.09 -24.34
C VAL A 358 -20.00 0.60 -24.26
N SER A 359 -20.20 1.70 -23.54
CA SER A 359 -21.46 2.41 -23.42
C SER A 359 -21.29 3.91 -23.64
N VAL A 360 -22.30 4.68 -23.28
CA VAL A 360 -22.48 6.11 -23.60
C VAL A 360 -22.60 6.99 -22.35
N GLY A 361 -22.16 6.48 -21.20
CA GLY A 361 -22.34 7.14 -19.92
C GLY A 361 -21.73 8.53 -19.87
N ALA A 362 -22.51 9.46 -19.33
CA ALA A 362 -22.19 10.87 -19.20
C ALA A 362 -21.91 11.65 -20.51
N LEU A 363 -22.16 11.09 -21.72
CA LEU A 363 -22.08 11.87 -22.97
C LEU A 363 -23.12 13.02 -23.08
N ASP A 364 -23.99 13.17 -22.09
CA ASP A 364 -24.88 14.33 -21.93
C ASP A 364 -24.17 15.59 -21.44
N MET A 365 -22.92 15.51 -20.96
CA MET A 365 -22.19 16.68 -20.44
C MET A 365 -20.82 16.93 -21.09
N VAL A 366 -20.45 18.20 -21.11
CA VAL A 366 -19.10 18.70 -21.36
C VAL A 366 -18.63 19.42 -20.10
N ASN A 367 -17.42 19.15 -19.65
CA ASN A 367 -16.88 19.68 -18.40
C ASN A 367 -16.14 21.01 -18.62
N PHE A 368 -16.42 21.98 -17.74
CA PHE A 368 -15.68 23.23 -17.60
C PHE A 368 -15.34 23.48 -16.11
N GLY A 369 -14.50 24.48 -15.87
CA GLY A 369 -14.17 24.95 -14.52
C GLY A 369 -15.31 25.78 -13.89
N PRO A 370 -14.98 26.77 -13.03
CA PRO A 370 -15.92 27.78 -12.57
C PRO A 370 -16.67 28.45 -13.73
N LYS A 371 -17.91 28.91 -13.49
CA LYS A 371 -18.83 29.38 -14.54
C LYS A 371 -18.29 30.57 -15.37
N ASP A 372 -17.49 31.44 -14.77
CA ASP A 372 -16.81 32.55 -15.41
C ASP A 372 -15.66 32.12 -16.34
N THR A 373 -15.14 30.90 -16.18
CA THR A 373 -14.14 30.30 -17.09
C THR A 373 -14.74 29.69 -18.36
N ILE A 374 -16.08 29.58 -18.45
CA ILE A 374 -16.76 29.02 -19.62
C ILE A 374 -16.57 29.93 -20.83
N PRO A 375 -16.06 29.42 -21.98
CA PRO A 375 -15.88 30.20 -23.20
C PRO A 375 -17.14 30.95 -23.62
N THR A 376 -16.98 32.18 -24.13
CA THR A 376 -18.09 33.11 -24.40
C THR A 376 -19.12 32.57 -25.38
N ASN A 377 -18.70 31.74 -26.35
CA ASN A 377 -19.57 31.02 -27.29
C ASN A 377 -20.45 29.94 -26.64
N PHE A 378 -20.17 29.54 -25.39
CA PHE A 378 -20.91 28.53 -24.64
C PHE A 378 -21.72 29.10 -23.46
N GLN A 379 -21.58 30.38 -23.10
CA GLN A 379 -22.26 30.97 -21.93
C GLN A 379 -23.80 30.95 -22.00
N GLN A 380 -24.38 30.90 -23.20
CA GLN A 380 -25.84 30.81 -23.43
C GLN A 380 -26.37 29.36 -23.46
N ARG A 381 -25.51 28.37 -23.21
CA ARG A 381 -25.88 26.95 -23.19
C ARG A 381 -26.52 26.59 -21.84
N LYS A 382 -27.14 25.42 -21.77
CA LYS A 382 -27.73 24.88 -20.54
C LYS A 382 -26.60 24.40 -19.60
N ILE A 383 -26.18 25.28 -18.69
CA ILE A 383 -25.15 25.02 -17.69
C ILE A 383 -25.77 24.49 -16.40
N TYR A 384 -25.11 23.53 -15.77
CA TYR A 384 -25.37 23.05 -14.41
C TYR A 384 -24.10 23.25 -13.56
N GLU A 385 -24.21 24.08 -12.52
CA GLU A 385 -23.13 24.33 -11.57
C GLU A 385 -23.05 23.15 -10.60
N HIS A 386 -22.04 22.28 -10.75
CA HIS A 386 -21.90 21.10 -9.90
C HIS A 386 -21.27 21.45 -8.55
N ASN A 387 -20.28 22.33 -8.57
CA ASN A 387 -19.71 23.01 -7.41
C ASN A 387 -18.97 24.28 -7.88
N GLU A 388 -18.40 25.06 -6.96
CA GLU A 388 -17.69 26.32 -7.28
C GLU A 388 -16.55 26.17 -8.30
N GLN A 389 -15.97 24.97 -8.43
CA GLN A 389 -14.83 24.68 -9.31
C GLN A 389 -15.21 23.96 -10.61
N VAL A 390 -16.45 23.46 -10.74
CA VAL A 390 -16.86 22.61 -11.88
C VAL A 390 -18.27 22.95 -12.36
N SER A 391 -18.35 23.33 -13.63
CA SER A 391 -19.59 23.54 -14.36
C SER A 391 -19.75 22.50 -15.46
N LEU A 392 -20.95 21.96 -15.61
CA LEU A 392 -21.31 21.00 -16.65
C LEU A 392 -22.16 21.70 -17.71
N MET A 393 -21.89 21.47 -18.99
CA MET A 393 -22.69 21.98 -20.10
C MET A 393 -23.45 20.84 -20.78
N ARG A 394 -24.78 20.94 -20.92
CA ARG A 394 -25.57 19.90 -21.62
C ARG A 394 -25.22 19.87 -23.12
N THR A 395 -24.85 18.69 -23.60
CA THR A 395 -24.61 18.41 -25.03
C THR A 395 -25.91 18.40 -25.83
N THR A 396 -25.83 18.84 -27.08
CA THR A 396 -26.94 18.94 -28.05
C THR A 396 -27.05 17.69 -28.92
N VAL A 397 -28.18 17.54 -29.62
CA VAL A 397 -28.41 16.53 -30.66
C VAL A 397 -27.27 16.45 -31.69
N GLU A 398 -26.80 17.59 -32.21
CA GLU A 398 -25.75 17.61 -33.25
C GLU A 398 -24.35 17.31 -32.70
N GLU A 399 -24.08 17.62 -31.43
CA GLU A 399 -22.84 17.20 -30.77
C GLU A 399 -22.87 15.68 -30.50
N ASN A 400 -24.00 15.13 -30.08
CA ASN A 400 -24.17 13.69 -29.87
C ASN A 400 -23.93 12.87 -31.15
N LYS A 401 -24.36 13.34 -32.32
CA LYS A 401 -24.01 12.72 -33.61
C LYS A 401 -22.49 12.72 -33.88
N LYS A 402 -21.78 13.78 -33.48
CA LYS A 402 -20.30 13.84 -33.60
C LYS A 402 -19.62 12.87 -32.65
N PHE A 403 -20.14 12.67 -31.43
CA PHE A 403 -19.63 11.66 -30.50
C PHE A 403 -19.84 10.25 -31.07
N ALA A 404 -21.02 9.96 -31.62
CA ALA A 404 -21.30 8.72 -32.32
C ALA A 404 -20.31 8.48 -33.48
N ALA A 405 -20.04 9.52 -34.29
CA ALA A 405 -19.07 9.43 -35.39
C ALA A 405 -17.62 9.21 -34.92
N PHE A 406 -17.19 9.81 -33.80
CA PHE A 406 -15.89 9.54 -33.20
C PHE A 406 -15.78 8.08 -32.74
N ILE A 407 -16.74 7.61 -31.95
CA ILE A 407 -16.77 6.25 -31.40
C ILE A 407 -16.85 5.21 -32.53
N ALA A 408 -17.76 5.37 -33.49
CA ALA A 408 -17.91 4.44 -34.60
C ALA A 408 -16.65 4.38 -35.49
N ARG A 409 -16.01 5.52 -35.79
CA ARG A 409 -14.74 5.58 -36.53
C ARG A 409 -13.64 4.75 -35.88
N LYS A 410 -13.64 4.64 -34.55
CA LYS A 410 -12.71 3.83 -33.77
C LYS A 410 -13.11 2.36 -33.80
N LEU A 411 -14.33 2.04 -33.36
CA LEU A 411 -14.79 0.65 -33.22
C LEU A 411 -14.86 -0.11 -34.56
N ASN A 412 -15.13 0.58 -35.69
CA ASN A 412 -15.14 -0.06 -37.01
C ASN A 412 -13.76 -0.58 -37.44
N LYS A 413 -12.66 0.01 -36.95
CA LYS A 413 -11.28 -0.47 -37.20
C LYS A 413 -10.92 -1.74 -36.43
N SER A 414 -11.73 -2.14 -35.45
CA SER A 414 -11.39 -3.26 -34.58
C SER A 414 -11.63 -4.63 -35.23
N SER A 415 -10.72 -5.56 -34.93
CA SER A 415 -10.87 -7.00 -35.14
C SER A 415 -11.08 -7.78 -33.83
N SER A 416 -11.39 -7.07 -32.72
CA SER A 416 -11.68 -7.66 -31.41
C SER A 416 -13.18 -7.84 -31.17
N LYS A 417 -13.51 -8.66 -30.17
CA LYS A 417 -14.89 -8.87 -29.73
C LYS A 417 -15.39 -7.65 -28.97
N ILE A 418 -16.39 -6.99 -29.53
CA ILE A 418 -16.97 -5.74 -29.02
C ILE A 418 -18.47 -5.91 -28.76
N ARG A 419 -18.94 -5.38 -27.62
CA ARG A 419 -20.37 -5.16 -27.36
C ARG A 419 -20.61 -3.69 -27.05
N VAL A 420 -21.42 -3.04 -27.86
CA VAL A 420 -21.89 -1.66 -27.62
C VAL A 420 -23.24 -1.77 -26.92
N CYS A 421 -23.34 -1.34 -25.67
CA CYS A 421 -24.56 -1.43 -24.87
C CYS A 421 -25.12 -0.03 -24.63
N LEU A 422 -26.35 0.21 -25.08
CA LEU A 422 -26.97 1.54 -25.14
C LEU A 422 -28.23 1.58 -24.26
N PRO A 423 -28.30 2.43 -23.22
CA PRO A 423 -29.49 2.63 -22.40
C PRO A 423 -30.42 3.68 -23.03
N GLU A 424 -31.64 3.29 -23.37
CA GLU A 424 -32.60 4.11 -24.11
C GLU A 424 -33.26 5.21 -23.27
N ILE A 425 -33.41 5.00 -21.95
CA ILE A 425 -34.14 5.94 -21.07
C ILE A 425 -33.27 7.16 -20.70
N GLY A 426 -31.95 7.00 -20.63
CA GLY A 426 -31.04 8.10 -20.33
C GLY A 426 -29.63 7.66 -19.91
N ILE A 427 -28.67 8.57 -20.05
CA ILE A 427 -27.22 8.25 -20.03
C ILE A 427 -26.45 8.80 -18.82
N SER A 428 -27.14 9.47 -17.87
CA SER A 428 -26.54 9.92 -16.60
C SER A 428 -27.58 10.18 -15.52
N ALA A 429 -27.16 10.33 -14.26
CA ALA A 429 -28.04 10.79 -13.17
C ALA A 429 -28.63 12.21 -13.36
N LEU A 430 -28.12 13.00 -14.32
CA LEU A 430 -28.69 14.29 -14.73
C LEU A 430 -29.58 14.17 -15.98
N ASP A 431 -29.35 13.16 -16.82
CA ASP A 431 -30.19 12.76 -17.95
C ASP A 431 -31.14 11.63 -17.54
N ALA A 432 -32.14 11.96 -16.71
CA ALA A 432 -33.20 11.06 -16.27
C ALA A 432 -34.51 11.84 -16.06
N PRO A 433 -35.70 11.21 -16.10
CA PRO A 433 -36.98 11.91 -15.96
C PRO A 433 -37.03 12.91 -14.79
N GLY A 434 -37.34 14.18 -15.10
CA GLY A 434 -37.38 15.27 -14.12
C GLY A 434 -36.02 15.85 -13.68
N LYS A 435 -34.91 15.43 -14.29
CA LYS A 435 -33.55 15.93 -13.97
C LYS A 435 -33.07 17.03 -14.95
N PRO A 436 -32.08 17.85 -14.55
CA PRO A 436 -31.71 19.06 -15.31
C PRO A 436 -31.25 18.80 -16.75
N PHE A 437 -30.61 17.67 -17.04
CA PHE A 437 -30.07 17.36 -18.37
C PHE A 437 -30.95 16.38 -19.15
N TYR A 438 -32.15 16.05 -18.69
CA TYR A 438 -33.03 15.12 -19.42
C TYR A 438 -33.37 15.64 -20.83
N ASP A 439 -32.95 14.90 -21.85
CA ASP A 439 -33.27 15.17 -23.26
C ASP A 439 -33.30 13.87 -24.09
N THR A 440 -34.51 13.33 -24.26
CA THR A 440 -34.77 12.12 -25.06
C THR A 440 -34.43 12.29 -26.53
N ASN A 441 -34.41 13.51 -27.08
CA ASN A 441 -34.04 13.75 -28.48
C ASN A 441 -32.52 13.62 -28.66
N ALA A 442 -31.74 14.14 -27.71
CA ALA A 442 -30.28 13.98 -27.70
C ALA A 442 -29.88 12.51 -27.53
N THR A 443 -30.48 11.81 -26.57
CA THR A 443 -30.21 10.39 -26.29
C THR A 443 -30.67 9.49 -27.45
N GLY A 444 -31.87 9.73 -28.01
CA GLY A 444 -32.34 9.00 -29.20
C GLY A 444 -31.45 9.23 -30.43
N ALA A 445 -31.01 10.46 -30.68
CA ALA A 445 -30.11 10.76 -31.80
C ALA A 445 -28.72 10.12 -31.63
N LEU A 446 -28.18 10.05 -30.41
CA LEU A 446 -26.94 9.35 -30.11
C LEU A 446 -27.06 7.86 -30.44
N ILE A 447 -28.15 7.22 -29.99
CA ILE A 447 -28.38 5.79 -30.15
C ILE A 447 -28.60 5.41 -31.62
N GLU A 448 -29.45 6.14 -32.35
CA GLU A 448 -29.68 5.85 -33.77
C GLU A 448 -28.43 6.11 -34.62
N GLU A 449 -27.65 7.15 -34.34
CA GLU A 449 -26.43 7.42 -35.08
C GLU A 449 -25.33 6.36 -34.79
N LEU A 450 -25.21 5.88 -33.55
CA LEU A 450 -24.34 4.75 -33.21
C LEU A 450 -24.77 3.46 -33.92
N LYS A 451 -26.08 3.13 -33.93
CA LYS A 451 -26.62 1.97 -34.66
C LYS A 451 -26.35 2.07 -36.18
N ARG A 452 -26.44 3.28 -36.74
CA ARG A 452 -26.25 3.54 -38.18
C ARG A 452 -24.79 3.49 -38.60
N LEU A 453 -23.88 3.99 -37.77
CA LEU A 453 -22.45 4.11 -38.11
C LEU A 453 -21.61 2.89 -37.71
N ILE A 454 -22.02 2.12 -36.70
CA ILE A 454 -21.26 0.94 -36.26
C ILE A 454 -21.65 -0.28 -37.11
N GLU A 455 -20.71 -0.70 -37.94
CA GLU A 455 -20.84 -1.89 -38.80
C GLU A 455 -20.97 -3.15 -37.93
N THR A 456 -22.15 -3.76 -37.88
CA THR A 456 -22.38 -4.96 -37.05
C THR A 456 -21.79 -6.21 -37.72
N THR A 457 -21.06 -7.01 -36.94
CA THR A 457 -20.45 -8.29 -37.34
C THR A 457 -20.75 -9.37 -36.28
N GLU A 458 -20.22 -10.59 -36.45
CA GLU A 458 -20.32 -11.62 -35.40
C GLU A 458 -19.61 -11.18 -34.10
N ASP A 459 -18.45 -10.56 -34.24
CA ASP A 459 -17.62 -10.14 -33.11
C ASP A 459 -18.00 -8.75 -32.57
N ARG A 460 -18.52 -7.83 -33.40
CA ARG A 460 -18.94 -6.47 -33.00
C ARG A 460 -20.45 -6.30 -33.11
N LYS A 461 -21.14 -6.21 -31.96
CA LYS A 461 -22.61 -6.08 -31.90
C LYS A 461 -23.06 -4.85 -31.12
N VAL A 462 -24.08 -4.17 -31.62
CA VAL A 462 -24.80 -3.10 -30.92
C VAL A 462 -26.07 -3.68 -30.28
N LYS A 463 -26.30 -3.37 -29.01
CA LYS A 463 -27.47 -3.77 -28.23
C LYS A 463 -28.10 -2.53 -27.56
N VAL A 464 -29.39 -2.33 -27.78
CA VAL A 464 -30.18 -1.28 -27.12
C VAL A 464 -31.02 -1.93 -26.03
N TYR A 465 -31.14 -1.25 -24.89
CA TYR A 465 -31.89 -1.72 -23.74
C TYR A 465 -32.84 -0.64 -23.23
N GLN A 466 -34.08 -1.01 -22.91
CA GLN A 466 -35.13 -0.14 -22.36
C GLN A 466 -34.92 0.17 -20.88
N TYR A 467 -33.71 0.62 -20.54
CA TYR A 467 -33.27 0.96 -19.18
C TYR A 467 -32.57 2.34 -19.19
N HIS A 468 -32.49 2.95 -18.02
CA HIS A 468 -31.56 4.04 -17.73
C HIS A 468 -30.18 3.45 -17.41
N ILE A 469 -29.10 4.20 -17.65
CA ILE A 469 -27.74 3.68 -17.41
C ILE A 469 -27.52 3.19 -15.97
N ASN A 470 -28.17 3.82 -14.99
CA ASN A 470 -28.00 3.53 -13.57
C ASN A 470 -28.98 2.46 -13.05
N ASP A 471 -29.83 1.89 -13.90
CA ASP A 471 -30.69 0.76 -13.51
C ASP A 471 -29.84 -0.51 -13.31
N ALA A 472 -30.22 -1.32 -12.31
CA ALA A 472 -29.48 -2.54 -11.97
C ALA A 472 -29.50 -3.56 -13.12
N GLU A 473 -30.59 -3.57 -13.89
CA GLU A 473 -30.79 -4.36 -15.09
C GLU A 473 -29.80 -3.99 -16.21
N PHE A 474 -29.45 -2.70 -16.35
CA PHE A 474 -28.46 -2.25 -17.32
C PHE A 474 -27.04 -2.63 -16.89
N ALA A 475 -26.71 -2.43 -15.60
CA ALA A 475 -25.45 -2.91 -15.02
C ALA A 475 -25.28 -4.44 -15.19
N LYS A 476 -26.36 -5.20 -15.00
CA LYS A 476 -26.39 -6.63 -15.28
C LYS A 476 -26.12 -6.92 -16.76
N ALA A 477 -26.84 -6.27 -17.68
CA ALA A 477 -26.73 -6.48 -19.13
C ALA A 477 -25.34 -6.14 -19.70
N LEU A 478 -24.64 -5.17 -19.11
CA LEU A 478 -23.23 -4.86 -19.40
C LEU A 478 -22.32 -6.04 -19.09
N VAL A 479 -22.43 -6.63 -17.88
CA VAL A 479 -21.61 -7.78 -17.48
C VAL A 479 -22.00 -9.05 -18.25
N ASP A 480 -23.29 -9.28 -18.52
CA ASP A 480 -23.71 -10.39 -19.40
C ASP A 480 -23.06 -10.27 -20.78
N SER A 481 -23.03 -9.06 -21.34
CA SER A 481 -22.39 -8.78 -22.62
C SER A 481 -20.87 -8.93 -22.58
N PHE A 482 -20.22 -8.73 -21.43
CA PHE A 482 -18.79 -9.01 -21.23
C PHE A 482 -18.51 -10.52 -21.17
N LEU A 483 -19.30 -11.28 -20.41
CA LEU A 483 -19.17 -12.74 -20.28
C LEU A 483 -19.49 -13.49 -21.59
N GLU A 484 -20.35 -12.94 -22.45
CA GLU A 484 -20.57 -13.44 -23.83
C GLU A 484 -19.29 -13.47 -24.66
N ILE A 485 -18.47 -12.42 -24.57
CA ILE A 485 -17.25 -12.24 -25.38
C ILE A 485 -15.99 -12.79 -24.71
N HIS A 486 -16.02 -12.93 -23.39
CA HIS A 486 -14.94 -13.51 -22.60
C HIS A 486 -15.42 -14.75 -21.81
N ARG A 487 -15.19 -15.93 -22.40
CA ARG A 487 -15.37 -17.21 -21.70
C ARG A 487 -14.10 -17.55 -20.92
N LYS A 488 -14.21 -17.72 -19.60
CA LYS A 488 -13.15 -18.29 -18.77
C LYS A 488 -12.65 -19.61 -19.36
N PRO A 489 -11.33 -19.87 -19.38
CA PRO A 489 -10.83 -21.21 -19.62
C PRO A 489 -11.47 -22.20 -18.63
N LYS A 490 -11.91 -23.37 -19.10
CA LYS A 490 -12.33 -24.44 -18.18
C LYS A 490 -11.11 -24.90 -17.39
N VAL A 491 -10.96 -24.41 -16.16
CA VAL A 491 -10.11 -25.05 -15.16
C VAL A 491 -10.69 -26.45 -14.96
N SER A 492 -9.93 -27.47 -15.37
CA SER A 492 -10.29 -28.86 -15.11
C SER A 492 -10.15 -29.12 -13.61
N THR A 493 -11.26 -29.02 -12.89
CA THR A 493 -11.33 -29.46 -11.50
C THR A 493 -10.97 -30.94 -11.43
N PRO A 494 -10.02 -31.37 -10.56
CA PRO A 494 -9.86 -32.78 -10.24
C PRO A 494 -11.21 -33.32 -9.74
N GLN A 495 -11.61 -34.52 -10.18
CA GLN A 495 -12.88 -35.11 -9.80
C GLN A 495 -12.98 -35.30 -8.27
N GLN A 496 -13.62 -34.36 -7.58
CA GLN A 496 -14.25 -34.68 -6.30
C GLN A 496 -15.34 -35.71 -6.58
N ARG A 497 -15.18 -36.92 -6.05
CA ARG A 497 -16.22 -37.94 -6.08
C ARG A 497 -17.42 -37.39 -5.31
N VAL A 498 -18.51 -37.15 -6.01
CA VAL A 498 -19.82 -36.96 -5.40
C VAL A 498 -20.17 -38.27 -4.71
N ILE A 499 -20.22 -38.26 -3.39
CA ILE A 499 -20.89 -39.29 -2.61
C ILE A 499 -22.34 -38.80 -2.46
N GLU A 500 -23.27 -39.48 -3.12
CA GLU A 500 -24.70 -39.23 -2.92
C GLU A 500 -25.12 -39.62 -1.49
N PRO A 501 -26.10 -38.94 -0.90
CA PRO A 501 -26.51 -39.23 0.47
C PRO A 501 -27.32 -40.53 0.54
N GLU A 502 -26.71 -41.60 1.06
CA GLU A 502 -27.46 -42.80 1.42
C GLU A 502 -28.51 -42.50 2.49
N GLN A 503 -29.72 -43.00 2.26
CA GLN A 503 -30.82 -42.93 3.21
C GLN A 503 -30.55 -43.88 4.36
N GLY A 504 -30.36 -43.35 5.56
CA GLY A 504 -30.42 -44.19 6.77
C GLY A 504 -29.63 -43.66 7.94
N LEU A 505 -30.30 -42.91 8.83
CA LEU A 505 -30.13 -43.05 10.28
C LEU A 505 -31.29 -42.32 10.98
N GLN A 506 -32.24 -43.11 11.45
CA GLN A 506 -33.25 -42.65 12.40
C GLN A 506 -32.55 -42.13 13.65
N ARG A 507 -33.02 -41.01 14.20
CA ARG A 507 -32.55 -40.51 15.49
C ARG A 507 -32.94 -41.53 16.58
N ASN A 508 -31.97 -42.28 17.09
CA ASN A 508 -32.11 -42.82 18.44
C ASN A 508 -32.11 -41.64 19.41
N LYS A 509 -33.22 -41.48 20.11
CA LYS A 509 -33.22 -40.82 21.41
C LYS A 509 -32.56 -41.77 22.43
N ASP A 510 -32.29 -41.22 23.61
CA ASP A 510 -31.94 -41.94 24.84
C ASP A 510 -30.47 -42.43 24.94
N ASP A 511 -29.57 -41.48 25.17
CA ASP A 511 -28.38 -41.68 26.02
C ASP A 511 -28.56 -40.81 27.29
N PRO A 512 -28.67 -41.39 28.51
CA PRO A 512 -28.98 -40.62 29.71
C PRO A 512 -27.82 -39.83 30.34
N ASN A 513 -26.59 -39.90 29.83
CA ASN A 513 -25.38 -39.54 30.60
C ASN A 513 -24.46 -38.45 29.98
N MET A 514 -25.01 -37.45 29.30
CA MET A 514 -24.30 -36.18 29.03
C MET A 514 -24.86 -35.02 29.87
N PRO A 515 -24.02 -34.18 30.52
CA PRO A 515 -24.47 -32.95 31.15
C PRO A 515 -24.92 -31.94 30.08
N SER A 516 -26.22 -31.66 30.01
CA SER A 516 -26.77 -30.71 29.06
C SER A 516 -26.63 -29.26 29.54
N GLU A 517 -25.42 -28.70 29.51
CA GLU A 517 -25.26 -27.24 29.47
C GLU A 517 -25.64 -26.75 28.06
N SER A 518 -26.92 -26.43 27.88
CA SER A 518 -27.42 -25.84 26.65
C SER A 518 -26.97 -24.38 26.58
N TYR A 519 -25.81 -24.15 25.96
CA TYR A 519 -25.34 -22.80 25.62
C TYR A 519 -26.48 -22.05 24.89
N ARG A 520 -26.87 -20.86 25.36
CA ARG A 520 -27.88 -20.06 24.67
C ARG A 520 -27.19 -19.32 23.53
N THR A 521 -27.28 -19.87 22.32
CA THR A 521 -26.77 -19.22 21.12
C THR A 521 -27.37 -17.82 20.99
N ILE A 522 -26.57 -16.79 21.29
CA ILE A 522 -26.88 -15.41 20.93
C ILE A 522 -26.99 -15.39 19.42
N SER A 523 -28.20 -15.17 18.91
CA SER A 523 -28.44 -15.11 17.47
C SER A 523 -27.96 -13.76 16.94
N TYR A 524 -26.84 -13.75 16.20
CA TYR A 524 -26.28 -12.55 15.54
C TYR A 524 -27.10 -12.17 14.29
N ASN A 525 -28.41 -12.01 14.50
CA ASN A 525 -29.36 -11.65 13.46
C ASN A 525 -29.48 -10.13 13.38
N LEU A 526 -29.75 -9.61 12.18
CA LEU A 526 -29.96 -8.17 11.91
C LEU A 526 -31.05 -7.54 12.81
N THR A 527 -32.00 -8.33 13.33
CA THR A 527 -33.01 -7.88 14.31
C THR A 527 -32.41 -7.40 15.63
N ASN A 528 -31.28 -7.99 16.05
CA ASN A 528 -30.56 -7.63 17.27
C ASN A 528 -29.43 -6.61 17.01
N PHE A 529 -28.95 -6.53 15.76
CA PHE A 529 -27.83 -5.69 15.33
C PHE A 529 -28.23 -4.85 14.09
N PRO A 530 -29.09 -3.82 14.25
CA PRO A 530 -29.61 -3.04 13.13
C PRO A 530 -28.55 -2.15 12.46
N ASP A 531 -27.48 -1.80 13.18
CA ASP A 531 -26.39 -0.94 12.70
C ASP A 531 -25.25 -1.72 12.01
N ALA A 532 -25.31 -3.06 12.03
CA ALA A 532 -24.25 -3.94 11.56
C ALA A 532 -24.45 -4.35 10.09
N LYS A 533 -23.34 -4.54 9.36
CA LYS A 533 -23.40 -5.12 8.02
C LYS A 533 -23.70 -6.63 8.10
N PRO A 534 -24.54 -7.19 7.21
CA PRO A 534 -24.83 -8.63 7.20
C PRO A 534 -23.57 -9.50 7.09
N GLU A 535 -22.60 -9.06 6.28
CA GLU A 535 -21.32 -9.73 6.05
C GLU A 535 -20.43 -9.77 7.29
N THR A 536 -20.42 -8.69 8.08
CA THR A 536 -19.67 -8.57 9.33
C THR A 536 -20.27 -9.48 10.40
N LEU A 537 -21.61 -9.45 10.55
CA LEU A 537 -22.32 -10.36 11.46
C LEU A 537 -22.09 -11.84 11.12
N GLN A 538 -22.23 -12.21 9.84
CA GLN A 538 -22.03 -13.58 9.39
C GLN A 538 -20.59 -14.06 9.67
N ARG A 539 -19.59 -13.19 9.49
CA ARG A 539 -18.19 -13.51 9.80
C ARG A 539 -17.99 -13.74 11.30
N THR A 540 -18.45 -12.81 12.14
CA THR A 540 -18.35 -12.91 13.60
C THR A 540 -19.06 -14.16 14.13
N GLN A 541 -20.27 -14.46 13.61
CA GLN A 541 -20.98 -15.69 13.93
C GLN A 541 -20.18 -16.94 13.56
N THR A 542 -19.63 -17.00 12.34
CA THR A 542 -18.82 -18.15 11.87
C THR A 542 -17.60 -18.39 12.77
N VAL A 543 -16.91 -17.33 13.17
CA VAL A 543 -15.77 -17.43 14.09
C VAL A 543 -16.22 -17.92 15.47
N LEU A 544 -17.29 -17.35 16.04
CA LEU A 544 -17.79 -17.76 17.36
C LEU A 544 -18.35 -19.19 17.39
N GLU A 545 -18.92 -19.68 16.30
CA GLU A 545 -19.30 -21.08 16.14
C GLU A 545 -18.05 -21.97 16.14
N MET A 546 -17.05 -21.68 15.31
CA MET A 546 -15.77 -22.40 15.29
C MET A 546 -15.10 -22.48 16.68
N LEU A 547 -15.03 -21.36 17.40
CA LEU A 547 -14.45 -21.32 18.76
C LEU A 547 -15.26 -22.17 19.74
N ARG A 548 -16.60 -22.07 19.72
CA ARG A 548 -17.46 -22.92 20.57
C ARG A 548 -17.31 -24.39 20.21
N ASP A 549 -17.02 -24.74 18.96
CA ASP A 549 -16.81 -26.12 18.51
C ASP A 549 -15.49 -26.70 19.02
N GLN A 550 -14.41 -25.91 19.06
CA GLN A 550 -13.15 -26.29 19.72
C GLN A 550 -13.35 -26.52 21.22
N ILE A 551 -14.06 -25.60 21.90
CA ILE A 551 -14.39 -25.72 23.33
C ILE A 551 -15.17 -27.01 23.63
N ARG A 552 -16.20 -27.33 22.82
CA ARG A 552 -16.96 -28.59 22.96
C ARG A 552 -16.12 -29.85 22.67
N GLN A 553 -15.04 -29.73 21.91
CA GLN A 553 -14.05 -30.80 21.70
C GLN A 553 -13.00 -30.88 22.82
N GLY A 554 -13.08 -30.03 23.86
CA GLY A 554 -12.09 -29.97 24.95
C GLY A 554 -10.73 -29.40 24.52
N LYS A 555 -10.67 -28.66 23.41
CA LYS A 555 -9.45 -28.01 22.92
C LYS A 555 -9.41 -26.56 23.41
N PRO A 556 -8.25 -26.08 23.90
CA PRO A 556 -8.11 -24.69 24.35
C PRO A 556 -8.08 -23.74 23.16
N ILE A 557 -8.75 -22.59 23.30
CA ILE A 557 -8.67 -21.50 22.33
C ILE A 557 -7.33 -20.78 22.48
N ILE A 558 -6.59 -20.62 21.38
CA ILE A 558 -5.33 -19.88 21.35
C ILE A 558 -5.51 -18.62 20.51
N GLY A 559 -5.45 -17.46 21.16
CA GLY A 559 -5.28 -16.17 20.48
C GLY A 559 -3.80 -15.78 20.47
N ALA A 560 -3.30 -15.17 19.40
CA ALA A 560 -1.94 -14.64 19.32
C ALA A 560 -1.90 -13.13 19.03
N GLY A 561 -0.79 -12.49 19.41
CA GLY A 561 -0.53 -11.08 19.14
C GLY A 561 0.67 -10.89 18.22
N ALA A 562 0.44 -10.57 16.96
CA ALA A 562 1.47 -10.46 15.93
C ALA A 562 1.95 -9.01 15.73
N GLY A 563 3.27 -8.83 15.81
CA GLY A 563 3.97 -7.57 15.54
C GLY A 563 4.50 -7.40 14.12
N THR A 564 4.48 -8.48 13.32
CA THR A 564 4.98 -8.49 11.92
C THR A 564 4.18 -9.51 11.08
N GLY A 565 4.20 -9.35 9.76
CA GLY A 565 3.62 -10.32 8.82
C GLY A 565 4.19 -11.74 8.94
N ILE A 566 5.47 -11.90 9.27
CA ILE A 566 6.08 -13.22 9.47
C ILE A 566 5.60 -13.88 10.77
N SER A 567 5.39 -13.13 11.86
CA SER A 567 4.75 -13.65 13.09
C SER A 567 3.37 -14.22 12.74
N ALA A 568 2.48 -13.39 12.18
CA ALA A 568 1.10 -13.76 11.87
C ALA A 568 1.00 -14.97 10.93
N LYS A 569 1.85 -15.04 9.90
CA LYS A 569 1.88 -16.16 8.94
C LYS A 569 2.26 -17.50 9.61
N PHE A 570 3.20 -17.49 10.55
CA PHE A 570 3.60 -18.71 11.26
C PHE A 570 2.71 -19.04 12.47
N GLU A 571 2.03 -18.06 13.04
CA GLU A 571 0.93 -18.27 14.00
C GLU A 571 -0.26 -18.97 13.31
N GLU A 572 -0.67 -18.52 12.12
CA GLU A 572 -1.69 -19.21 11.29
C GLU A 572 -1.24 -20.63 10.92
N ALA A 573 0.00 -20.80 10.43
CA ALA A 573 0.54 -22.13 10.12
C ALA A 573 0.69 -23.04 11.36
N GLY A 574 0.74 -22.46 12.56
CA GLY A 574 0.73 -23.17 13.84
C GLY A 574 -0.66 -23.57 14.34
N GLY A 575 -1.73 -23.16 13.66
CA GLY A 575 -3.11 -23.45 14.04
C GLY A 575 -3.67 -22.56 15.15
N VAL A 576 -3.27 -21.28 15.20
CA VAL A 576 -3.89 -20.28 16.08
C VAL A 576 -5.35 -20.03 15.70
N ASP A 577 -6.23 -19.79 16.66
CA ASP A 577 -7.66 -19.53 16.39
C ASP A 577 -7.94 -18.05 16.04
N LEU A 578 -7.16 -17.12 16.60
CA LEU A 578 -7.34 -15.66 16.48
C LEU A 578 -5.99 -14.92 16.46
N ILE A 579 -5.86 -13.85 15.68
CA ILE A 579 -4.67 -12.98 15.68
C ILE A 579 -5.08 -11.53 16.00
N VAL A 580 -4.32 -10.80 16.82
CA VAL A 580 -4.50 -9.35 17.04
C VAL A 580 -3.24 -8.57 16.69
N LEU A 581 -3.43 -7.38 16.10
CA LEU A 581 -2.36 -6.46 15.71
C LEU A 581 -2.41 -5.19 16.54
N TYR A 582 -1.27 -4.77 17.09
CA TYR A 582 -1.13 -3.48 17.75
C TYR A 582 0.34 -3.04 17.87
N ASN A 583 0.56 -1.76 18.20
CA ASN A 583 1.87 -1.13 18.30
C ASN A 583 2.88 -1.86 19.21
N SER A 584 2.47 -2.36 20.39
CA SER A 584 3.36 -3.15 21.26
C SER A 584 3.86 -4.45 20.63
N GLY A 585 3.16 -5.05 19.67
CA GLY A 585 3.68 -6.17 18.88
C GLY A 585 4.85 -5.71 18.01
N ARG A 586 4.61 -4.71 17.15
CA ARG A 586 5.64 -4.10 16.29
C ARG A 586 6.85 -3.63 17.12
N PHE A 587 6.63 -3.06 18.30
CA PHE A 587 7.69 -2.62 19.20
C PHE A 587 8.46 -3.77 19.88
N ARG A 588 7.79 -4.87 20.28
CA ARG A 588 8.47 -6.09 20.76
C ARG A 588 9.39 -6.66 19.69
N MET A 589 8.91 -6.74 18.44
CA MET A 589 9.68 -7.24 17.31
C MET A 589 10.81 -6.29 16.87
N ALA A 590 10.71 -4.99 17.20
CA ALA A 590 11.81 -4.04 17.12
C ALA A 590 12.79 -4.09 18.32
N GLY A 591 12.61 -5.04 19.27
CA GLY A 591 13.45 -5.20 20.46
C GLY A 591 13.18 -4.15 21.54
N ARG A 592 11.93 -3.80 21.83
CA ARG A 592 11.51 -2.90 22.92
C ARG A 592 10.52 -3.59 23.85
N GLY A 593 10.47 -3.15 25.11
CA GLY A 593 9.55 -3.71 26.11
C GLY A 593 8.08 -3.42 25.79
N SER A 594 7.16 -4.30 26.21
CA SER A 594 5.73 -4.22 25.87
C SER A 594 5.05 -2.91 26.29
N LEU A 595 5.51 -2.25 27.36
CA LEU A 595 5.00 -0.94 27.80
C LEU A 595 5.30 0.21 26.83
N ALA A 596 6.21 0.04 25.87
CA ALA A 596 6.52 1.08 24.89
C ALA A 596 5.29 1.50 24.06
N GLY A 597 4.30 0.61 23.86
CA GLY A 597 3.07 0.96 23.16
C GLY A 597 2.08 1.79 23.98
N LEU A 598 2.26 1.91 25.29
CA LEU A 598 1.44 2.74 26.18
C LEU A 598 2.02 4.16 26.38
N LEU A 599 3.21 4.41 25.85
CA LEU A 599 3.95 5.67 26.00
C LEU A 599 3.88 6.51 24.71
N PRO A 600 4.09 7.85 24.79
CA PRO A 600 3.96 8.76 23.65
C PRO A 600 5.14 8.67 22.66
N PHE A 601 5.47 7.45 22.23
CA PHE A 601 6.48 7.18 21.20
C PHE A 601 5.88 7.14 19.79
N ALA A 602 4.59 6.83 19.65
CA ALA A 602 3.83 6.92 18.41
C ALA A 602 2.32 6.84 18.64
N ASP A 603 1.54 7.23 17.64
CA ASP A 603 0.10 7.00 17.57
C ASP A 603 -0.19 5.49 17.34
N ALA A 604 -0.84 4.86 18.32
CA ALA A 604 -1.19 3.44 18.27
C ALA A 604 -2.25 3.10 17.21
N ASN A 605 -3.25 3.98 17.05
CA ASN A 605 -4.35 3.81 16.11
C ASN A 605 -3.89 4.00 14.66
N ALA A 606 -2.92 4.89 14.42
CA ALA A 606 -2.23 4.98 13.13
C ALA A 606 -1.39 3.71 12.86
N ILE A 607 -0.64 3.21 13.85
CA ILE A 607 0.20 2.02 13.68
C ILE A 607 -0.62 0.77 13.33
N VAL A 608 -1.78 0.53 13.96
CA VAL A 608 -2.58 -0.68 13.63
C VAL A 608 -3.14 -0.67 12.20
N VAL A 609 -3.51 0.51 11.69
CA VAL A 609 -3.90 0.70 10.27
C VAL A 609 -2.70 0.44 9.34
N ASP A 610 -1.53 0.91 9.72
CA ASP A 610 -0.29 0.75 8.96
C ASP A 610 0.15 -0.73 8.91
N MET A 611 0.09 -1.44 10.06
CA MET A 611 0.36 -2.87 10.21
C MET A 611 -0.60 -3.77 9.41
N ALA A 612 -1.81 -3.30 9.10
CA ALA A 612 -2.78 -4.08 8.33
C ALA A 612 -2.21 -4.49 6.94
N ASN A 613 -1.40 -3.62 6.32
CA ASN A 613 -0.74 -3.88 5.04
C ASN A 613 0.36 -4.96 5.13
N GLU A 614 0.95 -5.18 6.31
CA GLU A 614 1.96 -6.21 6.52
C GLU A 614 1.36 -7.59 6.78
N VAL A 615 0.15 -7.65 7.34
CA VAL A 615 -0.43 -8.88 7.90
C VAL A 615 -1.65 -9.40 7.12
N LEU A 616 -2.63 -8.55 6.81
CA LEU A 616 -3.85 -9.00 6.12
C LEU A 616 -3.57 -9.64 4.74
N PRO A 617 -2.52 -9.26 3.98
CA PRO A 617 -2.16 -9.95 2.75
C PRO A 617 -1.52 -11.34 2.94
N VAL A 618 -1.02 -11.68 4.14
CA VAL A 618 -0.29 -12.94 4.38
C VAL A 618 -1.06 -13.98 5.19
N VAL A 619 -1.99 -13.55 6.05
CA VAL A 619 -2.99 -14.42 6.72
C VAL A 619 -4.12 -14.75 5.74
N LYS A 620 -4.69 -15.96 5.80
CA LYS A 620 -5.65 -16.47 4.79
C LYS A 620 -6.99 -16.93 5.35
N GLU A 621 -6.97 -17.58 6.52
CA GLU A 621 -8.13 -18.28 7.08
C GLU A 621 -8.44 -17.80 8.51
N VAL A 622 -7.42 -17.39 9.27
CA VAL A 622 -7.59 -16.94 10.66
C VAL A 622 -8.16 -15.52 10.76
N ALA A 623 -9.07 -15.31 11.72
CA ALA A 623 -9.64 -14.00 12.00
C ALA A 623 -8.58 -13.06 12.61
N VAL A 624 -8.33 -11.93 11.93
CA VAL A 624 -7.42 -10.88 12.39
C VAL A 624 -8.19 -9.70 13.00
N LEU A 625 -7.78 -9.28 14.19
CA LEU A 625 -8.37 -8.21 14.99
C LEU A 625 -7.41 -7.02 15.12
N ALA A 626 -7.97 -5.82 15.30
CA ALA A 626 -7.22 -4.59 15.56
C ALA A 626 -7.21 -4.27 17.06
N GLY A 627 -6.03 -4.07 17.65
CA GLY A 627 -5.90 -3.37 18.92
C GLY A 627 -6.15 -1.87 18.71
N VAL A 628 -7.18 -1.36 19.38
CA VAL A 628 -7.63 0.03 19.32
C VAL A 628 -7.29 0.71 20.64
N CYS A 629 -6.63 1.86 20.57
CA CYS A 629 -6.49 2.77 21.70
C CYS A 629 -7.85 3.48 21.89
N GLY A 630 -8.70 2.92 22.74
CA GLY A 630 -10.05 3.45 23.00
C GLY A 630 -10.02 4.85 23.60
N THR A 631 -8.97 5.18 24.37
CA THR A 631 -8.79 6.46 25.06
C THR A 631 -8.22 7.60 24.20
N ASP A 632 -8.00 7.39 22.90
CA ASP A 632 -7.38 8.38 22.00
C ASP A 632 -8.30 9.60 21.78
N PRO A 633 -7.96 10.79 22.31
CA PRO A 633 -8.83 11.96 22.28
C PRO A 633 -8.94 12.59 20.88
N PHE A 634 -8.09 12.19 19.93
CA PHE A 634 -8.07 12.71 18.56
C PHE A 634 -8.84 11.82 17.57
N ARG A 635 -9.38 10.68 18.02
CA ARG A 635 -10.07 9.71 17.15
C ARG A 635 -11.58 9.69 17.36
N ARG A 636 -12.32 9.91 16.28
CA ARG A 636 -13.77 9.69 16.22
C ARG A 636 -14.05 8.20 16.07
N MET A 637 -14.28 7.49 17.18
CA MET A 637 -14.39 6.02 17.19
C MET A 637 -15.42 5.45 16.21
N ASP A 638 -16.58 6.09 16.03
CA ASP A 638 -17.59 5.63 15.06
C ASP A 638 -17.12 5.68 13.59
N HIS A 639 -16.15 6.53 13.28
CA HIS A 639 -15.50 6.56 11.96
C HIS A 639 -14.32 5.59 11.90
N PHE A 640 -13.52 5.51 12.97
CA PHE A 640 -12.34 4.67 13.03
C PHE A 640 -12.69 3.17 13.01
N LEU A 641 -13.72 2.74 13.74
CA LEU A 641 -14.21 1.36 13.69
C LEU A 641 -14.73 0.98 12.29
N LYS A 642 -15.39 1.91 11.58
CA LYS A 642 -15.81 1.71 10.17
C LYS A 642 -14.62 1.65 9.21
N GLN A 643 -13.57 2.40 9.49
CA GLN A 643 -12.31 2.31 8.74
C GLN A 643 -11.68 0.92 8.93
N LEU A 644 -11.56 0.42 10.17
CA LEU A 644 -11.00 -0.90 10.47
C LEU A 644 -11.81 -2.05 9.84
N GLU A 645 -13.14 -1.98 9.92
CA GLU A 645 -14.04 -2.91 9.22
C GLU A 645 -13.81 -2.88 7.70
N SER A 646 -13.67 -1.69 7.10
CA SER A 646 -13.43 -1.54 5.65
C SER A 646 -12.05 -1.99 5.19
N ILE A 647 -11.04 -1.93 6.07
CA ILE A 647 -9.68 -2.46 5.85
C ILE A 647 -9.70 -4.01 5.84
N GLY A 648 -10.65 -4.61 6.54
CA GLY A 648 -10.90 -6.06 6.53
C GLY A 648 -10.73 -6.75 7.89
N PHE A 649 -10.42 -6.02 8.96
CA PHE A 649 -10.36 -6.57 10.32
C PHE A 649 -11.70 -7.21 10.70
N CYS A 650 -11.63 -8.37 11.35
CA CYS A 650 -12.79 -9.15 11.79
C CYS A 650 -13.33 -8.69 13.16
N GLY A 651 -12.52 -7.95 13.91
CA GLY A 651 -12.82 -7.57 15.28
C GLY A 651 -11.83 -6.58 15.89
N VAL A 652 -12.04 -6.25 17.16
CA VAL A 652 -11.21 -5.32 17.93
C VAL A 652 -10.92 -5.79 19.36
N GLN A 653 -9.81 -5.29 19.90
CA GLN A 653 -9.39 -5.41 21.29
C GLN A 653 -9.03 -4.02 21.82
N ASN A 654 -9.27 -3.73 23.10
CA ASN A 654 -8.78 -2.51 23.76
C ASN A 654 -7.27 -2.64 24.02
N PHE A 655 -6.45 -2.19 23.06
CA PHE A 655 -5.01 -2.09 23.25
C PHE A 655 -4.41 -0.99 22.36
N PRO A 656 -3.59 -0.07 22.88
CA PRO A 656 -3.24 0.15 24.30
C PRO A 656 -4.44 0.33 25.22
N THR A 657 -4.29 -0.12 26.47
CA THR A 657 -5.32 -0.05 27.52
C THR A 657 -4.76 0.59 28.78
N VAL A 658 -5.56 1.46 29.41
CA VAL A 658 -5.22 2.06 30.71
C VAL A 658 -5.33 1.09 31.87
N GLY A 659 -5.91 -0.10 31.65
CA GLY A 659 -5.91 -1.22 32.59
C GLY A 659 -4.51 -1.66 33.08
N LEU A 660 -3.46 -1.35 32.31
CA LEU A 660 -2.06 -1.58 32.66
C LEU A 660 -1.39 -0.46 33.48
N PHE A 661 -2.07 0.66 33.72
CA PHE A 661 -1.62 1.69 34.65
C PHE A 661 -2.26 1.50 36.04
N ASP A 662 -1.51 1.86 37.07
CA ASP A 662 -1.93 1.78 38.47
C ASP A 662 -1.71 3.09 39.27
N GLY A 663 -2.07 3.05 40.55
CA GLY A 663 -1.87 4.12 41.52
C GLY A 663 -2.45 5.48 41.11
N ASN A 664 -1.82 6.55 41.59
CA ASN A 664 -2.25 7.92 41.31
C ASN A 664 -2.21 8.24 39.80
N PHE A 665 -1.32 7.61 39.02
CA PHE A 665 -1.26 7.88 37.58
C PHE A 665 -2.53 7.37 36.85
N ARG A 666 -2.96 6.14 37.13
CA ARG A 666 -4.25 5.60 36.64
C ARG A 666 -5.42 6.48 37.07
N GLN A 667 -5.47 6.88 38.35
CA GLN A 667 -6.55 7.72 38.86
C GLN A 667 -6.64 9.06 38.10
N ASN A 668 -5.51 9.73 37.84
CA ASN A 668 -5.51 10.97 37.06
C ASN A 668 -5.96 10.75 35.60
N LEU A 669 -5.66 9.60 34.97
CA LEU A 669 -6.16 9.29 33.62
C LEU A 669 -7.69 9.13 33.62
N GLU A 670 -8.26 8.38 34.56
CA GLU A 670 -9.71 8.21 34.72
C GLU A 670 -10.39 9.57 34.97
N GLU A 671 -9.89 10.38 35.91
CA GLU A 671 -10.44 11.70 36.27
C GLU A 671 -10.33 12.75 35.15
N THR A 672 -9.39 12.59 34.20
CA THR A 672 -9.20 13.51 33.05
C THR A 672 -9.83 13.01 31.75
N GLY A 673 -10.64 11.95 31.78
CA GLY A 673 -11.37 11.46 30.62
C GLY A 673 -10.57 10.54 29.68
N MET A 674 -9.49 9.92 30.18
CA MET A 674 -8.77 8.82 29.53
C MET A 674 -9.02 7.52 30.29
N GLY A 675 -10.29 7.25 30.58
CA GLY A 675 -10.72 6.18 31.48
C GLY A 675 -11.09 4.86 30.81
N TYR A 676 -11.00 3.78 31.59
CA TYR A 676 -11.45 2.45 31.19
C TYR A 676 -12.99 2.34 31.25
N GLY A 677 -13.58 2.77 32.38
CA GLY A 677 -14.95 2.41 32.81
C GLY A 677 -15.65 3.43 33.72
N SER A 678 -16.85 3.10 34.21
CA SER A 678 -17.93 4.06 34.56
C SER A 678 -17.78 4.91 35.84
N VAL A 679 -16.59 5.05 36.43
CA VAL A 679 -16.51 5.21 37.90
C VAL A 679 -16.61 6.67 38.42
N PHE A 680 -16.21 7.71 37.67
CA PHE A 680 -16.01 9.06 38.28
C PHE A 680 -16.62 10.29 37.61
N LEU A 681 -17.20 10.21 36.40
CA LEU A 681 -17.58 11.41 35.64
C LEU A 681 -19.03 11.42 35.14
N PRO A 682 -19.69 12.60 35.06
CA PRO A 682 -21.03 12.70 34.48
C PRO A 682 -21.01 12.33 32.99
N THR A 683 -22.14 11.80 32.52
CA THR A 683 -22.35 11.01 31.28
C THR A 683 -21.98 11.67 29.93
N TRP A 684 -21.34 12.84 29.96
CA TRP A 684 -20.91 13.63 28.81
C TRP A 684 -19.38 13.69 28.66
N LEU A 685 -18.60 13.31 29.69
CA LEU A 685 -17.18 12.97 29.52
C LEU A 685 -17.10 11.46 29.35
N ASN A 686 -16.72 11.04 28.14
CA ASN A 686 -16.97 9.68 27.67
C ASN A 686 -16.18 8.62 28.46
N LEU A 687 -16.81 7.50 28.73
CA LEU A 687 -16.13 6.23 28.98
C LEU A 687 -15.54 5.77 27.65
N LEU A 688 -14.28 5.38 27.60
CA LEU A 688 -13.58 5.28 26.32
C LEU A 688 -13.28 3.84 25.87
N GLU A 689 -12.78 2.96 26.74
CA GLU A 689 -12.53 1.57 26.34
C GLU A 689 -13.81 0.72 26.27
N VAL A 690 -14.64 0.74 27.33
CA VAL A 690 -15.89 -0.02 27.39
C VAL A 690 -16.89 0.43 26.31
N GLU A 691 -17.04 1.73 26.04
CA GLU A 691 -17.94 2.20 24.96
C GLU A 691 -17.36 1.98 23.56
N MET A 692 -16.03 1.92 23.38
CA MET A 692 -15.43 1.51 22.11
C MET A 692 -15.79 0.06 21.78
N ILE A 693 -15.66 -0.84 22.76
CA ILE A 693 -16.09 -2.25 22.62
C ILE A 693 -17.58 -2.35 22.33
N LYS A 694 -18.43 -1.61 23.06
CA LYS A 694 -19.89 -1.56 22.85
C LYS A 694 -20.28 -1.05 21.47
N LYS A 695 -19.55 -0.06 20.92
CA LYS A 695 -19.73 0.44 19.55
C LYS A 695 -19.34 -0.62 18.53
N ALA A 696 -18.22 -1.30 18.72
CA ALA A 696 -17.77 -2.37 17.84
C ALA A 696 -18.74 -3.56 17.83
N HIS A 697 -19.20 -4.00 19.00
CA HIS A 697 -20.22 -5.05 19.14
C HIS A 697 -21.52 -4.68 18.40
N LYS A 698 -22.02 -3.44 18.55
CA LYS A 698 -23.20 -2.96 17.79
C LYS A 698 -23.02 -2.97 16.27
N MET A 699 -21.80 -2.79 15.79
CA MET A 699 -21.44 -2.91 14.37
C MET A 699 -21.28 -4.38 13.90
N GLY A 700 -21.43 -5.36 14.81
CA GLY A 700 -21.28 -6.78 14.52
C GLY A 700 -19.84 -7.27 14.46
N LEU A 701 -18.85 -6.43 14.82
CA LEU A 701 -17.44 -6.82 14.90
C LEU A 701 -17.21 -7.75 16.09
N LEU A 702 -16.32 -8.73 15.93
CA LEU A 702 -15.86 -9.56 17.04
C LEU A 702 -15.12 -8.70 18.08
N THR A 703 -15.34 -8.93 19.36
CA THR A 703 -14.80 -8.12 20.46
C THR A 703 -14.10 -8.99 21.50
N THR A 704 -12.81 -8.72 21.73
CA THR A 704 -11.95 -9.57 22.59
C THR A 704 -11.17 -8.76 23.64
N PRO A 705 -11.82 -7.92 24.47
CA PRO A 705 -11.12 -7.01 25.38
C PRO A 705 -10.34 -7.67 26.51
N TYR A 706 -9.29 -6.98 26.97
CA TYR A 706 -8.61 -7.25 28.23
C TYR A 706 -9.38 -6.66 29.41
N ALA A 707 -9.52 -7.45 30.49
CA ALA A 707 -10.00 -7.01 31.80
C ALA A 707 -9.03 -7.45 32.90
N PHE A 708 -8.82 -6.62 33.92
CA PHE A 708 -7.78 -6.79 34.95
C PHE A 708 -8.36 -7.11 36.34
N ASN A 709 -9.67 -6.93 36.51
CA ASN A 709 -10.46 -7.23 37.71
C ASN A 709 -11.93 -7.58 37.35
N GLU A 710 -12.71 -7.97 38.36
CA GLU A 710 -14.10 -8.42 38.24
C GLU A 710 -15.06 -7.32 37.73
N ASP A 711 -14.88 -6.07 38.15
CA ASP A 711 -15.75 -4.96 37.74
C ASP A 711 -15.56 -4.63 36.26
N GLU A 712 -14.30 -4.54 35.81
CA GLU A 712 -13.94 -4.36 34.40
C GLU A 712 -14.48 -5.51 33.53
N ALA A 713 -14.43 -6.76 34.03
CA ALA A 713 -15.00 -7.93 33.35
C ALA A 713 -16.53 -7.85 33.23
N VAL A 714 -17.21 -7.39 34.28
CA VAL A 714 -18.66 -7.14 34.28
C VAL A 714 -19.03 -6.03 33.30
N GLU A 715 -18.28 -4.93 33.24
CA GLU A 715 -18.51 -3.83 32.29
C GLU A 715 -18.31 -4.27 30.84
N MET A 716 -17.20 -4.94 30.52
CA MET A 716 -16.94 -5.46 29.19
C MET A 716 -17.99 -6.49 28.75
N THR A 717 -18.42 -7.38 29.65
CA THR A 717 -19.49 -8.35 29.32
C THR A 717 -20.83 -7.65 29.07
N LYS A 718 -21.16 -6.60 29.84
CA LYS A 718 -22.36 -5.75 29.61
C LYS A 718 -22.28 -4.93 28.32
N ALA A 719 -21.07 -4.58 27.86
CA ALA A 719 -20.85 -3.92 26.57
C ALA A 719 -21.10 -4.85 25.37
N GLY A 720 -21.17 -6.16 25.60
CA GLY A 720 -21.34 -7.19 24.56
C GLY A 720 -20.04 -7.87 24.14
N ALA A 721 -18.98 -7.81 24.97
CA ALA A 721 -17.74 -8.51 24.69
C ALA A 721 -17.99 -10.01 24.41
N ASP A 722 -17.56 -10.47 23.23
CA ASP A 722 -17.74 -11.87 22.82
C ASP A 722 -16.72 -12.79 23.52
N ILE A 723 -15.52 -12.26 23.80
CA ILE A 723 -14.45 -12.92 24.53
C ILE A 723 -13.85 -11.97 25.58
N ILE A 724 -13.75 -12.40 26.83
CA ILE A 724 -13.04 -11.68 27.90
C ILE A 724 -11.62 -12.25 28.05
N VAL A 725 -10.60 -11.40 28.02
CA VAL A 725 -9.20 -11.80 28.25
C VAL A 725 -8.75 -11.33 29.63
N ALA A 726 -8.70 -12.26 30.59
CA ALA A 726 -8.27 -12.02 31.97
C ALA A 726 -6.76 -11.72 32.03
N HIS A 727 -6.38 -10.47 32.25
CA HIS A 727 -5.01 -9.99 32.08
C HIS A 727 -4.28 -9.79 33.42
N MET A 728 -3.29 -10.65 33.68
CA MET A 728 -2.50 -10.68 34.92
C MET A 728 -1.30 -9.70 34.93
N GLY A 729 -1.39 -8.59 34.19
CA GLY A 729 -0.28 -7.64 33.99
C GLY A 729 0.82 -8.16 33.06
N LEU A 730 2.01 -7.55 33.12
CA LEU A 730 3.09 -7.79 32.14
C LEU A 730 3.75 -9.17 32.28
N THR A 731 4.03 -9.81 31.14
CA THR A 731 4.76 -11.09 31.09
C THR A 731 6.20 -10.93 31.60
N THR A 732 6.63 -11.82 32.49
CA THR A 732 7.92 -11.71 33.19
C THR A 732 9.13 -12.27 32.43
N SER A 733 8.90 -13.21 31.52
CA SER A 733 9.96 -13.96 30.82
C SER A 733 10.62 -13.19 29.66
N GLY A 734 11.84 -13.60 29.29
CA GLY A 734 12.60 -13.09 28.14
C GLY A 734 13.64 -12.02 28.49
N SER A 735 14.40 -11.57 27.48
CA SER A 735 15.47 -10.56 27.67
C SER A 735 14.95 -9.19 28.14
N ILE A 736 13.68 -8.90 27.84
CA ILE A 736 12.97 -7.64 28.13
C ILE A 736 11.58 -7.91 28.74
N GLY A 737 11.49 -8.86 29.67
CA GLY A 737 10.31 -9.13 30.50
C GLY A 737 10.27 -8.31 31.79
N ALA A 738 9.11 -8.27 32.45
CA ALA A 738 8.94 -7.59 33.74
C ALA A 738 9.57 -8.39 34.90
N LYS A 739 10.11 -7.73 35.92
CA LYS A 739 10.67 -8.39 37.11
C LYS A 739 9.69 -8.57 38.27
N THR A 740 8.49 -8.02 38.13
CA THR A 740 7.45 -7.94 39.16
C THR A 740 6.15 -8.49 38.60
N ALA A 741 5.67 -9.60 39.15
CA ALA A 741 4.34 -10.15 38.89
C ALA A 741 3.85 -10.93 40.11
N VAL A 742 2.55 -11.22 40.13
CA VAL A 742 1.93 -12.18 41.05
C VAL A 742 2.46 -13.60 40.81
N SER A 743 2.29 -14.50 41.79
CA SER A 743 2.60 -15.92 41.60
C SER A 743 1.64 -16.57 40.60
N LEU A 744 2.03 -17.73 40.07
CA LEU A 744 1.17 -18.50 39.17
C LEU A 744 -0.10 -19.01 39.89
N GLU A 745 0.04 -19.38 41.17
CA GLU A 745 -1.07 -19.76 42.06
C GLU A 745 -2.06 -18.59 42.27
N GLU A 746 -1.56 -17.39 42.53
CA GLU A 746 -2.42 -16.21 42.69
C GLU A 746 -3.08 -15.78 41.35
N SER A 747 -2.43 -16.10 40.24
CA SER A 747 -3.02 -15.92 38.90
C SER A 747 -4.22 -16.86 38.67
N VAL A 748 -4.24 -18.06 39.26
CA VAL A 748 -5.44 -18.94 39.24
C VAL A 748 -6.61 -18.24 39.90
N ASN A 749 -6.43 -17.72 41.12
CA ASN A 749 -7.48 -17.03 41.88
C ASN A 749 -8.06 -15.84 41.10
N ARG A 750 -7.18 -14.98 40.58
CA ARG A 750 -7.58 -13.76 39.86
C ARG A 750 -8.22 -14.05 38.50
N VAL A 751 -7.72 -15.02 37.74
CA VAL A 751 -8.35 -15.46 36.48
C VAL A 751 -9.72 -16.07 36.75
N GLN A 752 -9.86 -16.88 37.82
CA GLN A 752 -11.16 -17.45 38.20
C GLN A 752 -12.17 -16.36 38.56
N ALA A 753 -11.78 -15.37 39.37
CA ALA A 753 -12.67 -14.28 39.77
C ALA A 753 -13.19 -13.48 38.56
N ILE A 754 -12.31 -13.16 37.60
CA ILE A 754 -12.68 -12.51 36.34
C ILE A 754 -13.62 -13.39 35.50
N ALA A 755 -13.34 -14.69 35.40
CA ALA A 755 -14.17 -15.64 34.66
C ALA A 755 -15.58 -15.78 35.27
N ASP A 756 -15.67 -15.91 36.59
CA ASP A 756 -16.93 -15.99 37.33
C ASP A 756 -17.74 -14.69 37.20
N ALA A 757 -17.07 -13.53 37.28
CA ALA A 757 -17.69 -12.22 37.13
C ALA A 757 -18.29 -12.02 35.72
N ALA A 758 -17.56 -12.38 34.66
CA ALA A 758 -18.06 -12.37 33.29
C ALA A 758 -19.21 -13.37 33.09
N ARG A 759 -19.03 -14.63 33.52
CA ARG A 759 -20.03 -15.69 33.33
C ARG A 759 -21.31 -15.49 34.15
N LYS A 760 -21.26 -14.74 35.24
CA LYS A 760 -22.43 -14.29 35.99
C LYS A 760 -23.31 -13.29 35.20
N ILE A 761 -22.72 -12.53 34.27
CA ILE A 761 -23.46 -11.64 33.36
C ILE A 761 -23.91 -12.40 32.10
N ASN A 762 -23.01 -13.18 31.50
CA ASN A 762 -23.29 -14.00 30.32
C ASN A 762 -22.69 -15.42 30.51
N PRO A 763 -23.49 -16.44 30.84
CA PRO A 763 -23.01 -17.81 31.06
C PRO A 763 -22.24 -18.41 29.88
N ASP A 764 -22.48 -17.90 28.67
CA ASP A 764 -21.92 -18.34 27.39
C ASP A 764 -20.71 -17.50 26.94
N ALA A 765 -20.18 -16.62 27.80
CA ALA A 765 -18.99 -15.82 27.55
C ALA A 765 -17.74 -16.71 27.43
N ILE A 766 -16.98 -16.53 26.34
CA ILE A 766 -15.66 -17.14 26.20
C ILE A 766 -14.69 -16.32 27.06
N VAL A 767 -13.81 -17.01 27.80
CA VAL A 767 -12.84 -16.39 28.71
C VAL A 767 -11.48 -17.00 28.45
N LEU A 768 -10.46 -16.17 28.23
CA LEU A 768 -9.07 -16.57 28.02
C LEU A 768 -8.17 -15.94 29.09
N CYS A 769 -7.06 -16.57 29.45
CA CYS A 769 -6.07 -15.99 30.37
C CYS A 769 -4.88 -15.36 29.62
N HIS A 770 -4.26 -14.32 30.20
CA HIS A 770 -3.10 -13.65 29.62
C HIS A 770 -2.17 -13.02 30.69
N GLY A 771 -0.87 -12.98 30.40
CA GLY A 771 0.07 -12.08 31.08
C GLY A 771 0.63 -12.58 32.41
N GLY A 772 1.32 -11.69 33.13
CA GLY A 772 1.95 -11.98 34.42
C GLY A 772 2.92 -13.16 34.36
N PRO A 773 2.77 -14.18 35.23
CA PRO A 773 3.61 -15.38 35.19
C PRO A 773 3.24 -16.36 34.04
N ILE A 774 2.12 -16.15 33.33
CA ILE A 774 1.61 -17.04 32.29
C ILE A 774 2.38 -16.80 30.99
N SER A 775 3.59 -17.37 30.91
CA SER A 775 4.59 -17.01 29.90
C SER A 775 4.83 -18.06 28.80
N GLY A 776 4.25 -19.26 28.92
CA GLY A 776 4.32 -20.32 27.93
C GLY A 776 3.20 -21.36 28.09
N PRO A 777 3.25 -22.45 27.28
CA PRO A 777 2.21 -23.48 27.28
C PRO A 777 2.04 -24.19 28.61
N THR A 778 3.13 -24.42 29.36
CA THR A 778 3.10 -25.10 30.68
C THR A 778 2.32 -24.29 31.70
N GLU A 779 2.54 -22.98 31.77
CA GLU A 779 1.85 -22.10 32.70
C GLU A 779 0.39 -21.89 32.29
N ALA A 780 0.12 -21.80 30.98
CA ALA A 780 -1.25 -21.75 30.46
C ALA A 780 -2.03 -23.03 30.79
N GLU A 781 -1.42 -24.21 30.59
CA GLU A 781 -2.01 -25.50 30.96
C GLU A 781 -2.30 -25.58 32.47
N PHE A 782 -1.38 -25.07 33.31
CA PHE A 782 -1.60 -25.00 34.76
C PHE A 782 -2.81 -24.13 35.12
N ILE A 783 -2.98 -22.94 34.52
CA ILE A 783 -4.17 -22.11 34.75
C ILE A 783 -5.43 -22.85 34.32
N LEU A 784 -5.45 -23.44 33.11
CA LEU A 784 -6.62 -24.13 32.57
C LEU A 784 -7.03 -25.37 33.39
N LYS A 785 -6.06 -26.10 33.96
CA LYS A 785 -6.33 -27.25 34.85
C LYS A 785 -6.85 -26.86 36.23
N ASN A 786 -6.55 -25.65 36.71
CA ASN A 786 -6.90 -25.18 38.06
C ASN A 786 -8.03 -24.13 38.07
N THR A 787 -8.61 -23.80 36.92
CA THR A 787 -9.77 -22.90 36.79
C THR A 787 -10.96 -23.61 36.15
N LYS A 788 -12.15 -23.01 36.26
CA LYS A 788 -13.40 -23.46 35.65
C LYS A 788 -13.99 -22.33 34.81
N GLY A 789 -14.48 -22.66 33.62
CA GLY A 789 -15.04 -21.68 32.70
C GLY A 789 -14.01 -20.74 32.06
N VAL A 790 -12.72 -21.08 32.13
CA VAL A 790 -11.65 -20.51 31.32
C VAL A 790 -11.36 -21.49 30.18
N HIS A 791 -11.29 -20.97 28.97
CA HIS A 791 -11.41 -21.76 27.73
C HIS A 791 -10.13 -21.77 26.89
N GLY A 792 -9.09 -21.05 27.31
CA GLY A 792 -7.87 -20.93 26.54
C GLY A 792 -6.94 -19.81 27.01
N PHE A 793 -6.00 -19.43 26.14
CA PHE A 793 -4.90 -18.51 26.42
C PHE A 793 -4.75 -17.48 25.31
N TYR A 794 -4.44 -16.24 25.69
CA TYR A 794 -4.04 -15.20 24.75
C TYR A 794 -2.52 -14.98 24.84
N GLY A 795 -1.81 -15.19 23.74
CA GLY A 795 -0.36 -15.22 23.67
C GLY A 795 0.23 -14.07 22.86
N ALA A 796 0.77 -13.05 23.53
CA ALA A 796 1.47 -11.96 22.85
C ALA A 796 2.97 -12.26 22.78
N SER A 797 3.75 -11.75 23.74
CA SER A 797 5.20 -12.00 23.82
C SER A 797 5.59 -13.49 23.83
N SER A 798 4.72 -14.36 24.32
CA SER A 798 4.95 -15.80 24.45
C SER A 798 4.87 -16.57 23.13
N LEU A 799 4.17 -16.02 22.13
CA LEU A 799 3.96 -16.67 20.82
C LEU A 799 4.90 -16.09 19.75
N GLU A 800 5.16 -14.78 19.74
CA GLU A 800 6.11 -14.18 18.79
C GLU A 800 7.53 -14.02 19.37
N ARG A 801 7.68 -13.32 20.51
CA ARG A 801 8.95 -12.70 20.89
C ARG A 801 9.91 -13.72 21.48
N LEU A 802 9.44 -14.52 22.44
CA LEU A 802 10.28 -15.53 23.11
C LEU A 802 10.78 -16.62 22.13
N PRO A 803 9.94 -17.18 21.23
CA PRO A 803 10.42 -18.13 20.22
C PRO A 803 11.45 -17.51 19.26
N VAL A 804 11.22 -16.27 18.78
CA VAL A 804 12.14 -15.59 17.86
C VAL A 804 13.47 -15.22 18.53
N GLU A 805 13.46 -14.73 19.78
CA GLU A 805 14.67 -14.49 20.58
C GLU A 805 15.53 -15.76 20.70
N GLN A 806 14.90 -16.91 20.95
CA GLN A 806 15.58 -18.20 21.08
C GLN A 806 16.12 -18.72 19.74
N ALA A 807 15.29 -18.70 18.69
CA ALA A 807 15.64 -19.22 17.37
C ALA A 807 16.82 -18.46 16.75
N ILE A 808 16.74 -17.13 16.66
CA ILE A 808 17.80 -16.30 16.06
C ILE A 808 19.12 -16.48 16.83
N LYS A 809 19.06 -16.44 18.17
CA LYS A 809 20.25 -16.63 19.01
C LYS A 809 20.86 -18.02 18.82
N GLY A 810 20.04 -19.06 18.83
CA GLY A 810 20.48 -20.45 18.65
C GLY A 810 21.16 -20.69 17.30
N THR A 811 20.55 -20.23 16.20
CA THR A 811 21.14 -20.35 14.86
C THR A 811 22.46 -19.59 14.74
N VAL A 812 22.57 -18.37 15.30
CA VAL A 812 23.85 -17.64 15.30
C VAL A 812 24.91 -18.36 16.14
N GLN A 813 24.55 -18.95 17.28
CA GLN A 813 25.46 -19.75 18.10
C GLN A 813 25.96 -21.00 17.34
N GLN A 814 25.11 -21.67 16.56
CA GLN A 814 25.51 -22.80 15.70
C GLN A 814 26.51 -22.38 14.61
N TYR A 815 26.28 -21.26 13.91
CA TYR A 815 27.27 -20.73 12.97
C TYR A 815 28.59 -20.35 13.65
N LYS A 816 28.52 -19.83 14.89
CA LYS A 816 29.71 -19.48 15.69
C LYS A 816 30.45 -20.69 16.27
N SER A 817 29.85 -21.88 16.30
CA SER A 817 30.51 -23.13 16.70
C SER A 817 31.24 -23.86 15.57
N ILE A 818 31.18 -23.37 14.33
CA ILE A 818 31.94 -23.93 13.21
C ILE A 818 33.44 -23.72 13.48
N SER A 819 34.18 -24.83 13.59
CA SER A 819 35.65 -24.79 13.63
C SER A 819 36.21 -24.44 12.25
N LEU A 820 37.29 -23.66 12.23
CA LEU A 820 38.13 -23.48 11.05
C LEU A 820 39.37 -24.36 11.23
N GLU A 821 39.71 -25.14 10.20
CA GLU A 821 40.97 -25.90 10.10
C GLU A 821 42.11 -25.03 9.54
#